data_AF-A0A7X9G3K6-F1
#
_entry.id   AF-A0A7X9G3K6-F1
#
_cell.length_a   1.000
_cell.length_b   1.000
_cell.length_c   1.000
_cell.angle_alpha   90.00
_cell.angle_beta   90.00
_cell.angle_gamma   90.00
#
_symmetry.space_group_name_H-M   'P 1'
#
loop_
_entity.id
_entity.type
_entity.pdbx_description
1 polymer ?
#
loop_
_entity_poly.entity_id
_entity_poly.type
_entity_poly.pdbx_seq_one_letter_code
_entity_poly.pdbx_strand_id
1 'polypeptide(L)'
;MKKILQSIFFWHSPAQGAFFGLTLAGLTVWLLPSIVFVFWAYGSYGFTWLSAWNDAWPPFLIVFLGVAALLLVYATFLCLRFYGWFCRRKYGLLALWLCLALFAICLVVACFKYGDLGFFVTFCVFFGALFPLILLPKWWLWLTQACCWSLGLLFGDVVLRHLLDPFLPRRLGQEIVNLPHAYISIQKFLHVIGMGWAWLLAAGALFLLLGYLLTALLWARAADLPFRRLFGKGVACLWSIFAVAYVAQLILAFLGSQAANQEIAALEKHIGRPLTASALKEWHLSEEQPDPAFWEHVKTLTEDCEPFYEPFSNFYYSGPPFRYSGPPDVQPQEAMQQWQQHVQKHEDCLSSLEKLFSESPPAIPQCYGFFDLDISTLSHLPKIRQLNRIASWRIYLALANGDANTAIVTAKMQANINNTLLRNTDLTGGLVWIACVNIWLKSIERMLESQVLTDEHLHTLAGLVKTTVDKMPAMQKRLLYDLAVCALEAFEVIGKGSIFMSQQEREKPYEAVPMRPLRFFAPHLWWYAAMDKAYMARSLQVEHLAEISHLDGICTVPLCSSSWMLVGASRAGQRFHAVNANLLAMQALIKVELHRRTHGTYPEQLENPPTDPFNGEPMRYRHGDCRFKVRSAEWNEKGQQWRIVSQTKVGPGVQVWSVGPDLIDDDKINLQEPDDERRSDDIRALMRLKTEEVKIGP
;
A
#
# COMPACT_ATOMS: atom_id res chain seq x y z
N MET A 1 3.90 49.82 21.71
CA MET A 1 2.79 49.09 21.03
C MET A 1 2.15 49.86 19.86
N LYS A 2 1.63 51.09 20.04
CA LYS A 2 0.94 51.87 18.99
C LYS A 2 1.75 52.09 17.70
N LYS A 3 3.01 52.51 17.80
CA LYS A 3 3.91 52.71 16.63
C LYS A 3 4.23 51.41 15.88
N ILE A 4 4.34 50.29 16.60
CA ILE A 4 4.63 48.97 16.02
C ILE A 4 3.41 48.46 15.23
N LEU A 5 2.21 48.53 15.83
CA LEU A 5 0.96 48.22 15.13
C LEU A 5 0.74 49.12 13.90
N GLN A 6 1.09 50.41 14.02
CA GLN A 6 1.03 51.34 12.90
C GLN A 6 1.95 50.95 11.73
N SER A 7 3.13 50.40 12.04
CA SER A 7 4.07 49.88 11.05
C SER A 7 3.60 48.56 10.43
N ILE A 8 3.14 47.61 11.25
CA ILE A 8 2.70 46.26 10.80
C ILE A 8 1.49 46.36 9.86
N PHE A 9 0.56 47.26 10.14
CA PHE A 9 -0.64 47.44 9.33
C PHE A 9 -0.52 48.56 8.29
N PHE A 10 0.71 49.05 8.04
CA PHE A 10 1.04 50.04 7.03
C PHE A 10 0.12 51.27 7.07
N TRP A 11 -0.08 51.84 8.26
CA TRP A 11 -1.07 52.91 8.43
C TRP A 11 -0.74 54.17 7.64
N HIS A 12 0.55 54.44 7.45
CA HIS A 12 1.07 55.61 6.75
C HIS A 12 1.40 55.35 5.27
N SER A 13 1.36 54.10 4.81
CA SER A 13 1.75 53.73 3.44
C SER A 13 0.89 52.57 2.90
N PRO A 14 -0.43 52.79 2.76
CA PRO A 14 -1.38 51.71 2.50
C PRO A 14 -1.13 50.96 1.18
N ALA A 15 -0.67 51.64 0.12
CA ALA A 15 -0.34 51.00 -1.16
C ALA A 15 0.84 50.02 -1.05
N GLN A 16 1.89 50.41 -0.32
CA GLN A 16 3.04 49.55 -0.04
C GLN A 16 2.63 48.37 0.85
N GLY A 17 1.74 48.60 1.81
CA GLY A 17 1.19 47.55 2.66
C GLY A 17 0.38 46.52 1.89
N ALA A 18 -0.54 46.95 1.03
CA ALA A 18 -1.29 46.04 0.17
C ALA A 18 -0.34 45.20 -0.70
N PHE A 19 0.68 45.82 -1.31
CA PHE A 19 1.62 45.11 -2.18
C PHE A 19 2.51 44.13 -1.42
N PHE A 20 2.92 44.50 -0.20
CA PHE A 20 3.58 43.58 0.72
C PHE A 20 2.68 42.39 1.08
N GLY A 21 1.42 42.62 1.43
CA GLY A 21 0.45 41.57 1.75
C GLY A 21 0.23 40.59 0.60
N LEU A 22 0.09 41.09 -0.63
CA LEU A 22 -0.02 40.26 -1.85
C LEU A 22 1.23 39.41 -2.07
N THR A 23 2.42 40.02 -1.92
CA THR A 23 3.71 39.31 -2.08
C THR A 23 3.87 38.23 -1.01
N LEU A 24 3.51 38.53 0.24
CA LEU A 24 3.57 37.61 1.36
C LEU A 24 2.63 36.42 1.13
N ALA A 25 1.37 36.66 0.77
CA ALA A 25 0.41 35.59 0.49
C ALA A 25 0.89 34.69 -0.66
N GLY A 26 1.37 35.29 -1.78
CA GLY A 26 1.84 34.53 -2.94
C GLY A 26 3.08 33.67 -2.67
N LEU A 27 4.14 34.24 -2.09
CA LEU A 27 5.38 33.50 -1.85
C LEU A 27 5.24 32.49 -0.72
N THR A 28 4.38 32.75 0.28
CA THR A 28 4.20 31.81 1.40
C THR A 28 3.49 30.53 0.96
N VAL A 29 2.61 30.59 -0.05
CA VAL A 29 2.01 29.38 -0.65
C VAL A 29 3.09 28.40 -1.17
N TRP A 30 4.25 28.90 -1.58
CA TRP A 30 5.38 28.06 -2.01
C TRP A 30 6.38 27.75 -0.87
N LEU A 31 6.65 28.71 0.02
CA LEU A 31 7.60 28.55 1.12
C LEU A 31 7.08 27.62 2.22
N LEU A 32 5.80 27.69 2.55
CA LEU A 32 5.21 26.94 3.66
C LEU A 32 5.22 25.43 3.41
N PRO A 33 4.86 24.90 2.22
CA PRO A 33 5.07 23.49 1.90
C PRO A 33 6.54 23.10 2.03
N SER A 34 7.47 23.93 1.51
CA SER A 34 8.91 23.64 1.58
C SER A 34 9.39 23.47 3.02
N ILE A 35 8.95 24.33 3.94
CA ILE A 35 9.26 24.25 5.37
C ILE A 35 8.65 22.98 5.98
N VAL A 36 7.38 22.72 5.68
CA VAL A 36 6.67 21.53 6.16
C VAL A 36 7.39 20.25 5.72
N PHE A 37 7.74 20.11 4.44
CA PHE A 37 8.45 18.92 3.92
C PHE A 37 9.83 18.74 4.55
N VAL A 38 10.55 19.83 4.87
CA VAL A 38 11.83 19.74 5.60
C VAL A 38 11.60 19.21 7.02
N PHE A 39 10.72 19.82 7.79
CA PHE A 39 10.43 19.35 9.16
C PHE A 39 9.83 17.94 9.18
N TRP A 40 9.04 17.61 8.16
CA TRP A 40 8.55 16.26 7.92
C TRP A 40 9.71 15.31 7.71
N ALA A 41 10.61 15.58 6.76
CA ALA A 41 11.76 14.72 6.49
C ALA A 41 12.66 14.52 7.73
N TYR A 42 12.77 15.51 8.61
CA TYR A 42 13.52 15.36 9.87
C TYR A 42 12.69 14.78 11.03
N GLY A 43 11.46 14.35 10.77
CA GLY A 43 10.63 13.65 11.75
C GLY A 43 10.13 14.50 12.90
N SER A 44 10.07 15.81 12.70
CA SER A 44 9.48 16.74 13.67
C SER A 44 7.96 16.53 13.84
N TYR A 45 7.33 15.79 12.93
CA TYR A 45 5.95 15.35 12.98
C TYR A 45 5.93 13.81 13.03
N GLY A 46 5.90 13.21 14.22
CA GLY A 46 6.08 11.76 14.42
C GLY A 46 4.96 10.86 13.87
N PHE A 47 5.12 9.54 14.07
CA PHE A 47 4.21 8.48 13.58
C PHE A 47 2.75 8.60 14.06
N THR A 48 2.49 9.26 15.19
CA THR A 48 1.13 9.49 15.73
C THR A 48 0.20 10.21 14.74
N TRP A 49 0.76 10.94 13.77
CA TRP A 49 0.04 11.73 12.78
C TRP A 49 -0.41 10.91 11.55
N LEU A 50 0.18 9.73 11.32
CA LEU A 50 -0.25 8.78 10.28
C LEU A 50 -1.52 8.00 10.68
N SER A 51 -1.76 7.77 11.99
CA SER A 51 -2.98 7.11 12.45
C SER A 51 -4.26 7.91 12.19
N ALA A 52 -4.14 9.22 11.96
CA ALA A 52 -5.24 10.11 11.60
C ALA A 52 -5.75 9.89 10.16
N TRP A 53 -5.03 9.13 9.33
CA TRP A 53 -5.39 8.89 7.93
C TRP A 53 -6.67 8.09 7.71
N ASN A 54 -7.20 7.44 8.75
CA ASN A 54 -8.43 6.66 8.60
C ASN A 54 -9.69 7.52 8.51
N ASP A 55 -9.74 8.75 9.06
CA ASP A 55 -10.96 9.59 9.00
C ASP A 55 -10.73 11.12 9.15
N ALA A 56 -9.52 11.60 9.39
CA ALA A 56 -9.24 13.03 9.63
C ALA A 56 -8.17 13.60 8.70
N TRP A 57 -8.30 14.88 8.34
CA TRP A 57 -7.25 15.60 7.61
C TRP A 57 -5.96 15.57 8.44
N PRO A 58 -4.80 15.18 7.86
CA PRO A 58 -3.52 15.18 8.56
C PRO A 58 -3.32 16.52 9.29
N PRO A 59 -3.03 16.55 10.60
CA PRO A 59 -3.09 17.82 11.32
C PRO A 59 -1.99 18.83 10.90
N PHE A 60 -0.95 18.40 10.17
CA PHE A 60 -0.03 19.33 9.49
C PHE A 60 -0.71 20.04 8.31
N LEU A 61 -1.61 19.39 7.57
CA LEU A 61 -2.44 20.04 6.55
C LEU A 61 -3.37 21.05 7.22
N ILE A 62 -3.89 20.76 8.40
CA ILE A 62 -4.72 21.70 9.17
C ILE A 62 -3.90 22.93 9.57
N VAL A 63 -2.68 22.75 10.10
CA VAL A 63 -1.78 23.86 10.43
C VAL A 63 -1.38 24.65 9.18
N PHE A 64 -1.02 23.95 8.09
CA PHE A 64 -0.70 24.54 6.79
C PHE A 64 -1.84 25.42 6.28
N LEU A 65 -3.05 24.85 6.20
CA LEU A 65 -4.25 25.53 5.73
C LEU A 65 -4.62 26.69 6.65
N GLY A 66 -4.46 26.53 7.97
CA GLY A 66 -4.68 27.56 8.96
C GLY A 66 -3.75 28.76 8.79
N VAL A 67 -2.44 28.54 8.62
CA VAL A 67 -1.47 29.63 8.39
C VAL A 67 -1.71 30.27 7.01
N ALA A 68 -1.96 29.49 5.97
CA ALA A 68 -2.28 30.01 4.64
C ALA A 68 -3.54 30.88 4.66
N ALA A 69 -4.60 30.45 5.36
CA ALA A 69 -5.83 31.21 5.54
C ALA A 69 -5.60 32.52 6.31
N LEU A 70 -4.85 32.48 7.42
CA LEU A 70 -4.51 33.68 8.21
C LEU A 70 -3.74 34.71 7.37
N LEU A 71 -2.79 34.27 6.55
CA LEU A 71 -2.03 35.15 5.67
C LEU A 71 -2.89 35.74 4.56
N LEU A 72 -3.83 34.96 4.01
CA LEU A 72 -4.76 35.45 2.98
C LEU A 72 -5.75 36.46 3.57
N VAL A 73 -6.23 36.26 4.81
CA VAL A 73 -7.03 37.23 5.56
C VAL A 73 -6.24 38.52 5.80
N TYR A 74 -4.98 38.42 6.24
CA TYR A 74 -4.12 39.58 6.44
C TYR A 74 -3.86 40.36 5.14
N ALA A 75 -3.58 39.66 4.03
CA ALA A 75 -3.43 40.29 2.71
C ALA A 75 -4.73 40.98 2.26
N THR A 76 -5.88 40.31 2.44
CA THR A 76 -7.21 40.87 2.16
C THR A 76 -7.45 42.16 2.94
N PHE A 77 -7.14 42.16 4.24
CA PHE A 77 -7.27 43.35 5.08
C PHE A 77 -6.44 44.52 4.56
N LEU A 78 -5.17 44.29 4.19
CA LEU A 78 -4.29 45.34 3.67
C LEU A 78 -4.76 45.87 2.31
N CYS A 79 -5.27 45.00 1.43
CA CYS A 79 -5.85 45.39 0.15
C CYS A 79 -7.13 46.22 0.32
N LEU A 80 -8.07 45.78 1.16
CA LEU A 80 -9.30 46.52 1.48
C LEU A 80 -8.99 47.89 2.10
N ARG A 81 -7.95 47.97 2.93
CA ARG A 81 -7.49 49.23 3.53
C ARG A 81 -6.96 50.20 2.47
N PHE A 82 -6.09 49.75 1.57
CA PHE A 82 -5.58 50.57 0.47
C PHE A 82 -6.72 51.07 -0.42
N TYR A 83 -7.66 50.18 -0.70
CA TYR A 83 -8.84 50.54 -1.46
C TYR A 83 -9.71 51.58 -0.76
N GLY A 84 -9.99 51.39 0.53
CA GLY A 84 -10.82 52.32 1.28
C GLY A 84 -10.20 53.71 1.39
N TRP A 85 -8.87 53.78 1.49
CA TRP A 85 -8.13 55.03 1.37
C TRP A 85 -8.30 55.67 -0.01
N PHE A 86 -8.16 54.90 -1.09
CA PHE A 86 -8.29 55.40 -2.46
C PHE A 86 -9.71 55.89 -2.78
N CYS A 87 -10.75 55.10 -2.46
CA CYS A 87 -12.15 55.47 -2.68
C CYS A 87 -12.52 56.73 -1.91
N ARG A 88 -12.12 56.86 -0.64
CA ARG A 88 -12.37 58.08 0.14
C ARG A 88 -11.73 59.30 -0.50
N ARG A 89 -10.51 59.16 -1.03
CA ARG A 89 -9.76 60.25 -1.66
C ARG A 89 -10.36 60.68 -3.02
N LYS A 90 -10.87 59.73 -3.82
CA LYS A 90 -11.25 59.97 -5.23
C LYS A 90 -12.77 60.02 -5.48
N TYR A 91 -13.56 59.24 -4.75
CA TYR A 91 -14.99 59.00 -5.01
C TYR A 91 -15.90 59.21 -3.78
N GLY A 92 -15.34 59.51 -2.61
CA GLY A 92 -16.08 59.76 -1.37
C GLY A 92 -16.46 58.51 -0.56
N LEU A 93 -17.17 58.74 0.55
CA LEU A 93 -17.56 57.70 1.53
C LEU A 93 -18.60 56.70 0.99
N LEU A 94 -19.51 57.14 0.12
CA LEU A 94 -20.57 56.29 -0.43
C LEU A 94 -19.99 55.21 -1.36
N ALA A 95 -19.00 55.56 -2.18
CA ALA A 95 -18.29 54.61 -3.05
C ALA A 95 -17.53 53.55 -2.24
N LEU A 96 -16.99 53.91 -1.07
CA LEU A 96 -16.36 52.95 -0.16
C LEU A 96 -17.37 51.90 0.33
N TRP A 97 -18.54 52.33 0.81
CA TRP A 97 -19.58 51.43 1.30
C TRP A 97 -20.12 50.51 0.21
N LEU A 98 -20.40 51.04 -0.98
CA LEU A 98 -20.86 50.25 -2.12
C LEU A 98 -19.89 49.12 -2.48
N CYS A 99 -18.60 49.38 -2.37
CA CYS A 99 -17.60 48.41 -2.78
C CYS A 99 -17.24 47.40 -1.68
N LEU A 100 -17.38 47.77 -0.40
CA LEU A 100 -17.38 46.81 0.70
C LEU A 100 -18.60 45.88 0.61
N ALA A 101 -19.78 46.43 0.26
CA ALA A 101 -20.97 45.63 0.01
C ALA A 101 -20.76 44.69 -1.18
N LEU A 102 -20.16 45.16 -2.28
CA LEU A 102 -19.82 44.32 -3.43
C LEU A 102 -18.86 43.19 -3.06
N PHE A 103 -17.80 43.48 -2.29
CA PHE A 103 -16.88 42.45 -1.79
C PHE A 103 -17.61 41.40 -0.94
N ALA A 104 -18.47 41.83 -0.01
CA ALA A 104 -19.25 40.95 0.84
C ALA A 104 -20.22 40.07 0.02
N ILE A 105 -20.88 40.65 -0.99
CA ILE A 105 -21.75 39.91 -1.91
C ILE A 105 -20.95 38.87 -2.70
N CYS A 106 -19.82 39.25 -3.30
CA CYS A 106 -18.95 38.31 -4.01
C CYS A 106 -18.50 37.17 -3.10
N LEU A 107 -18.13 37.48 -1.85
CA LEU A 107 -17.71 36.50 -0.88
C LEU A 107 -18.83 35.51 -0.53
N VAL A 108 -20.03 36.01 -0.21
CA VAL A 108 -21.18 35.17 0.12
C VAL A 108 -21.55 34.26 -1.05
N VAL A 109 -21.61 34.80 -2.27
CA VAL A 109 -21.92 34.03 -3.48
C VAL A 109 -20.87 32.96 -3.74
N ALA A 110 -19.59 33.29 -3.61
CA ALA A 110 -18.51 32.34 -3.86
C ALA A 110 -18.45 31.26 -2.78
N CYS A 111 -18.61 31.58 -1.50
CA CYS A 111 -18.68 30.58 -0.43
C CYS A 111 -19.90 29.67 -0.57
N PHE A 112 -21.05 30.19 -1.00
CA PHE A 112 -22.23 29.37 -1.26
C PHE A 112 -22.02 28.38 -2.43
N LYS A 113 -21.31 28.81 -3.49
CA LYS A 113 -21.11 28.00 -4.70
C LYS A 113 -19.91 27.06 -4.64
N TYR A 114 -18.83 27.47 -3.96
CA TYR A 114 -17.53 26.78 -3.96
C TYR A 114 -17.06 26.35 -2.56
N GLY A 115 -17.90 26.49 -1.53
CA GLY A 115 -17.55 26.15 -0.15
C GLY A 115 -16.34 26.93 0.34
N ASP A 116 -15.41 26.24 1.00
CA ASP A 116 -14.19 26.83 1.58
C ASP A 116 -13.25 27.46 0.52
N LEU A 117 -13.31 27.00 -0.73
CA LEU A 117 -12.57 27.61 -1.86
C LEU A 117 -13.17 28.95 -2.28
N GLY A 118 -14.40 29.27 -1.89
CA GLY A 118 -15.09 30.51 -2.21
C GLY A 118 -14.33 31.77 -1.76
N PHE A 119 -13.65 31.71 -0.61
CA PHE A 119 -12.82 32.81 -0.12
C PHE A 119 -11.62 33.09 -1.04
N PHE A 120 -10.93 32.03 -1.50
CA PHE A 120 -9.80 32.14 -2.43
C PHE A 120 -10.25 32.66 -3.80
N VAL A 121 -11.36 32.14 -4.33
CA VAL A 121 -11.96 32.60 -5.60
C VAL A 121 -12.34 34.08 -5.51
N THR A 122 -12.98 34.48 -4.41
CA THR A 122 -13.34 35.89 -4.19
C THR A 122 -12.11 36.78 -4.14
N PHE A 123 -11.07 36.37 -3.43
CA PHE A 123 -9.83 37.12 -3.36
C PHE A 123 -9.22 37.33 -4.76
N CYS A 124 -9.11 36.26 -5.55
CA CYS A 124 -8.53 36.31 -6.88
C CYS A 124 -9.36 37.17 -7.85
N VAL A 125 -10.69 36.99 -7.88
CA VAL A 125 -11.57 37.74 -8.78
C VAL A 125 -11.68 39.21 -8.35
N PHE A 126 -11.86 39.47 -7.06
CA PHE A 126 -12.05 40.82 -6.56
C PHE A 126 -10.77 41.63 -6.65
N PHE A 127 -9.62 41.12 -6.19
CA PHE A 127 -8.36 41.88 -6.20
C PHE A 127 -7.58 41.76 -7.51
N GLY A 128 -7.78 40.69 -8.27
CA GLY A 128 -7.16 40.48 -9.58
C GLY A 128 -7.89 41.16 -10.73
N ALA A 129 -9.23 41.27 -10.69
CA ALA A 129 -10.02 41.84 -11.79
C ALA A 129 -10.88 43.04 -11.38
N LEU A 130 -11.71 42.96 -10.33
CA LEU A 130 -12.68 44.03 -10.04
C LEU A 130 -12.03 45.29 -9.45
N PHE A 131 -11.10 45.14 -8.53
CA PHE A 131 -10.44 46.25 -7.84
C PHE A 131 -9.53 47.06 -8.79
N PRO A 132 -8.68 46.46 -9.64
CA PRO A 132 -7.88 47.21 -10.61
C PRO A 132 -8.70 47.99 -11.64
N LEU A 133 -9.92 47.55 -11.97
CA LEU A 133 -10.85 48.29 -12.84
C LEU A 133 -11.16 49.68 -12.27
N ILE A 134 -11.31 49.77 -10.95
CA ILE A 134 -11.70 50.99 -10.23
C ILE A 134 -10.51 51.95 -10.08
N LEU A 135 -9.27 51.43 -10.18
CA LEU A 135 -8.04 52.20 -10.08
C LEU A 135 -7.68 52.95 -11.37
N LEU A 136 -8.28 52.62 -12.52
CA LEU A 136 -7.78 52.99 -13.84
C LEU A 136 -8.64 54.01 -14.61
N PRO A 137 -8.00 54.93 -15.37
CA PRO A 137 -8.64 55.70 -16.42
C PRO A 137 -8.54 55.05 -17.82
N LYS A 138 -7.69 54.02 -18.00
CA LYS A 138 -7.47 53.33 -19.29
C LYS A 138 -7.83 51.85 -19.19
N TRP A 139 -8.88 51.43 -19.91
CA TRP A 139 -9.46 50.08 -19.86
C TRP A 139 -8.53 48.96 -20.36
N TRP A 140 -7.60 49.26 -21.27
CA TRP A 140 -6.71 48.23 -21.83
C TRP A 140 -5.68 47.71 -20.83
N LEU A 141 -5.17 48.55 -19.92
CA LEU A 141 -4.23 48.13 -18.86
C LEU A 141 -4.89 47.19 -17.86
N TRP A 142 -6.15 47.46 -17.54
CA TRP A 142 -6.98 46.60 -16.72
C TRP A 142 -7.18 45.26 -17.42
N LEU A 143 -7.60 45.29 -18.69
CA LEU A 143 -7.87 44.09 -19.46
C LEU A 143 -6.63 43.20 -19.53
N THR A 144 -5.45 43.76 -19.84
CA THR A 144 -4.19 42.99 -19.86
C THR A 144 -3.86 42.38 -18.51
N GLN A 145 -4.04 43.13 -17.41
CA GLN A 145 -3.76 42.64 -16.06
C GLN A 145 -4.74 41.53 -15.63
N ALA A 146 -6.03 41.70 -15.90
CA ALA A 146 -7.05 40.69 -15.65
C ALA A 146 -6.85 39.43 -16.50
N CYS A 147 -6.43 39.57 -17.76
CA CYS A 147 -6.05 38.44 -18.62
C CYS A 147 -4.83 37.70 -18.08
N CYS A 148 -3.79 38.40 -17.63
CA CYS A 148 -2.59 37.79 -17.05
C CYS A 148 -2.92 36.97 -15.79
N TRP A 149 -3.71 37.53 -14.86
CA TRP A 149 -4.14 36.79 -13.67
C TRP A 149 -5.02 35.59 -14.03
N SER A 150 -6.01 35.77 -14.91
CA SER A 150 -6.93 34.70 -15.32
C SER A 150 -6.20 33.55 -16.02
N LEU A 151 -5.33 33.85 -16.98
CA LEU A 151 -4.55 32.82 -17.70
C LEU A 151 -3.54 32.13 -16.79
N GLY A 152 -2.86 32.89 -15.93
CA GLY A 152 -1.91 32.34 -14.96
C GLY A 152 -2.56 31.37 -13.99
N LEU A 153 -3.70 31.75 -13.40
CA LEU A 153 -4.47 30.88 -12.51
C LEU A 153 -5.08 29.69 -13.24
N LEU A 154 -5.59 29.88 -14.47
CA LEU A 154 -6.16 28.80 -15.27
C LEU A 154 -5.11 27.74 -15.58
N PHE A 155 -3.93 28.12 -16.07
CA PHE A 155 -2.88 27.15 -16.38
C PHE A 155 -2.36 26.46 -15.12
N GLY A 156 -2.21 27.19 -14.01
CA GLY A 156 -1.87 26.60 -12.72
C GLY A 156 -2.92 25.58 -12.26
N ASP A 157 -4.21 25.90 -12.35
CA ASP A 157 -5.31 25.02 -11.95
C ASP A 157 -5.44 23.79 -12.86
N VAL A 158 -5.24 23.94 -14.18
CA VAL A 158 -5.18 22.81 -15.12
C VAL A 158 -4.08 21.84 -14.71
N VAL A 159 -2.85 22.32 -14.49
CA VAL A 159 -1.73 21.46 -14.08
C VAL A 159 -2.00 20.81 -12.72
N LEU A 160 -2.48 21.59 -11.74
CA LEU A 160 -2.76 21.08 -10.40
C LEU A 160 -3.85 20.01 -10.40
N ARG A 161 -4.95 20.22 -11.12
CA ARG A 161 -6.05 19.24 -11.21
C ARG A 161 -5.60 17.97 -11.90
N HIS A 162 -4.92 18.04 -13.04
CA HIS A 162 -4.39 16.83 -13.70
C HIS A 162 -3.31 16.12 -12.88
N LEU A 163 -2.61 16.83 -11.99
CA LEU A 163 -1.65 16.23 -11.06
C LEU A 163 -2.34 15.51 -9.89
N LEU A 164 -3.41 16.08 -9.33
CA LEU A 164 -4.09 15.57 -8.14
C LEU A 164 -5.21 14.56 -8.45
N ASP A 165 -5.82 14.65 -9.64
CA ASP A 165 -6.94 13.80 -10.09
C ASP A 165 -6.70 12.29 -9.92
N PRO A 166 -5.49 11.76 -10.16
CA PRO A 166 -5.25 10.33 -9.94
C PRO A 166 -5.21 9.89 -8.46
N PHE A 167 -4.98 10.84 -7.54
CA PHE A 167 -4.80 10.57 -6.11
C PHE A 167 -6.09 10.81 -5.30
N LEU A 168 -7.03 11.62 -5.81
CA LEU A 168 -8.24 12.06 -5.11
C LEU A 168 -9.36 10.98 -5.05
N PRO A 169 -9.76 10.30 -6.15
CA PRO A 169 -10.86 9.33 -6.15
C PRO A 169 -10.50 7.98 -5.52
N ARG A 170 -9.25 7.51 -5.70
CA ARG A 170 -8.83 6.16 -5.26
C ARG A 170 -8.80 5.98 -3.74
N ARG A 171 -8.75 7.07 -2.95
CA ARG A 171 -8.76 7.00 -1.47
C ARG A 171 -10.16 6.96 -0.84
N LEU A 172 -11.19 7.42 -1.53
CA LEU A 172 -12.52 7.64 -0.93
C LEU A 172 -13.58 6.64 -1.41
N GLY A 173 -13.20 5.64 -2.23
CA GLY A 173 -14.16 4.71 -2.83
C GLY A 173 -15.21 5.40 -3.72
N GLN A 174 -14.97 6.66 -4.08
CA GLN A 174 -15.85 7.45 -4.94
C GLN A 174 -15.46 7.22 -6.40
N GLU A 175 -16.48 7.19 -7.27
CA GLU A 175 -16.29 7.17 -8.72
C GLU A 175 -15.31 8.28 -9.12
N ILE A 176 -14.46 7.98 -10.11
CA ILE A 176 -13.51 8.92 -10.70
C ILE A 176 -14.27 10.22 -10.98
N VAL A 177 -13.94 11.28 -10.24
CA VAL A 177 -14.52 12.59 -10.48
C VAL A 177 -14.06 12.99 -11.88
N ASN A 178 -14.95 12.82 -12.86
CA ASN A 178 -14.63 13.20 -14.24
C ASN A 178 -14.13 14.64 -14.23
N LEU A 179 -12.84 14.83 -14.55
CA LEU A 179 -12.28 16.15 -14.80
C LEU A 179 -13.28 16.93 -15.68
N PRO A 180 -13.67 18.15 -15.30
CA PRO A 180 -14.65 18.89 -16.08
C PRO A 180 -14.18 18.96 -17.53
N HIS A 181 -15.10 18.68 -18.48
CA HIS A 181 -14.80 18.55 -19.92
C HIS A 181 -13.91 19.69 -20.47
N ALA A 182 -14.02 20.88 -19.88
CA ALA A 182 -13.19 22.03 -20.18
C ALA A 182 -11.68 21.78 -19.99
N TYR A 183 -11.23 21.13 -18.91
CA TYR A 183 -9.81 20.88 -18.63
C TYR A 183 -9.21 19.89 -19.63
N ILE A 184 -9.92 18.79 -19.90
CA ILE A 184 -9.55 17.81 -20.93
C ILE A 184 -9.52 18.47 -22.31
N SER A 185 -10.46 19.36 -22.61
CA SER A 185 -10.48 20.10 -23.88
C SER A 185 -9.29 21.05 -24.02
N ILE A 186 -8.89 21.73 -22.94
CA ILE A 186 -7.71 22.62 -22.93
C ILE A 186 -6.42 21.82 -23.16
N GLN A 187 -6.24 20.70 -22.46
CA GLN A 187 -5.09 19.80 -22.66
C GLN A 187 -5.01 19.34 -24.13
N LYS A 188 -6.13 18.85 -24.69
CA LYS A 188 -6.20 18.39 -26.08
C LYS A 188 -5.95 19.51 -27.09
N PHE A 189 -6.54 20.68 -26.87
CA PHE A 189 -6.35 21.84 -27.75
C PHE A 189 -4.88 22.27 -27.78
N LEU A 190 -4.23 22.32 -26.61
CA LEU A 190 -2.84 22.72 -26.46
C LEU A 190 -1.84 21.58 -26.75
N HIS A 191 -2.31 20.36 -27.02
CA HIS A 191 -1.49 19.16 -27.24
C HIS A 191 -0.41 18.95 -26.15
N VAL A 192 -0.80 19.12 -24.88
CA VAL A 192 0.13 19.09 -23.74
C VAL A 192 0.46 17.65 -23.36
N ILE A 193 1.70 17.24 -23.62
CA ILE A 193 2.26 15.93 -23.28
C ILE A 193 3.67 16.06 -22.70
N GLY A 194 4.08 15.13 -21.83
CA GLY A 194 5.45 15.05 -21.32
C GLY A 194 5.99 16.38 -20.74
N MET A 195 7.06 16.91 -21.34
CA MET A 195 7.66 18.20 -20.96
C MET A 195 6.73 19.41 -21.21
N GLY A 196 5.70 19.27 -22.05
CA GLY A 196 4.70 20.30 -22.29
C GLY A 196 4.00 20.76 -21.02
N TRP A 197 3.85 19.88 -20.02
CA TRP A 197 3.28 20.23 -18.72
C TRP A 197 4.14 21.22 -17.94
N ALA A 198 5.47 21.06 -17.97
CA ALA A 198 6.39 22.00 -17.35
C ALA A 198 6.38 23.36 -18.07
N TRP A 199 6.25 23.36 -19.41
CA TRP A 199 6.11 24.60 -20.18
C TRP A 199 4.78 25.30 -19.92
N LEU A 200 3.68 24.56 -19.78
CA LEU A 200 2.38 25.11 -19.43
C LEU A 200 2.43 25.76 -18.04
N LEU A 201 3.05 25.10 -17.07
CA LEU A 201 3.26 25.66 -15.73
C LEU A 201 4.20 26.88 -15.77
N ALA A 202 5.27 26.84 -16.58
CA ALA A 202 6.17 27.98 -16.80
C ALA A 202 5.42 29.19 -17.36
N ALA A 203 4.56 28.96 -18.37
CA ALA A 203 3.72 29.98 -18.95
C ALA A 203 2.73 30.54 -17.92
N GLY A 204 2.10 29.67 -17.13
CA GLY A 204 1.24 30.08 -16.01
C GLY A 204 1.98 30.97 -15.01
N ALA A 205 3.16 30.56 -14.57
CA ALA A 205 4.01 31.33 -13.66
C ALA A 205 4.45 32.67 -14.27
N LEU A 206 4.77 32.72 -15.57
CA LEU A 206 5.10 33.95 -16.27
C LEU A 206 3.90 34.92 -16.33
N PHE A 207 2.70 34.41 -16.64
CA PHE A 207 1.49 35.22 -16.62
C PHE A 207 1.15 35.74 -15.23
N LEU A 208 1.34 34.94 -14.18
CA LEU A 208 1.20 35.39 -12.79
C LEU A 208 2.23 36.47 -12.44
N LEU A 209 3.48 36.33 -12.86
CA LEU A 209 4.52 37.34 -12.66
C LEU A 209 4.19 38.65 -13.39
N LEU A 210 3.74 38.57 -14.64
CA LEU A 210 3.29 39.74 -15.41
C LEU A 210 2.08 40.39 -14.75
N GLY A 211 1.10 39.60 -14.31
CA GLY A 211 -0.06 40.06 -13.55
C GLY A 211 0.35 40.77 -12.26
N TYR A 212 1.31 40.23 -11.53
CA TYR A 212 1.88 40.82 -10.31
C TYR A 212 2.60 42.16 -10.59
N LEU A 213 3.43 42.23 -11.63
CA LEU A 213 4.12 43.48 -12.02
C LEU A 213 3.14 44.55 -12.51
N LEU A 214 2.11 44.15 -13.26
CA LEU A 214 1.04 45.06 -13.68
C LEU A 214 0.23 45.55 -12.49
N THR A 215 -0.13 44.68 -11.55
CA THR A 215 -0.78 45.08 -10.27
C THR A 215 0.07 46.13 -9.55
N ALA A 216 1.39 45.93 -9.45
CA ALA A 216 2.30 46.92 -8.89
C ALA A 216 2.26 48.25 -9.65
N LEU A 217 2.28 48.22 -10.98
CA LEU A 217 2.21 49.42 -11.81
C LEU A 217 0.91 50.20 -11.59
N LEU A 218 -0.22 49.49 -11.50
CA LEU A 218 -1.53 50.07 -11.25
C LEU A 218 -1.62 50.71 -9.87
N TRP A 219 -1.13 50.02 -8.84
CA TRP A 219 -1.18 50.52 -7.48
C TRP A 219 -0.23 51.69 -7.26
N ALA A 220 0.94 51.69 -7.92
CA ALA A 220 1.88 52.80 -7.88
C ALA A 220 1.24 54.06 -8.48
N ARG A 221 0.57 53.93 -9.63
CA ARG A 221 -0.16 55.04 -10.27
C ARG A 221 -1.34 55.52 -9.43
N ALA A 222 -2.13 54.61 -8.87
CA ALA A 222 -3.27 54.97 -8.03
C ALA A 222 -2.86 55.69 -6.73
N ALA A 223 -1.65 55.42 -6.23
CA ALA A 223 -1.11 56.03 -5.02
C ALA A 223 -0.24 57.27 -5.28
N ASP A 224 -0.07 57.70 -6.53
CA ASP A 224 0.88 58.75 -6.94
C ASP A 224 2.34 58.47 -6.48
N LEU A 225 2.75 57.20 -6.52
CA LEU A 225 4.08 56.75 -6.11
C LEU A 225 4.93 56.28 -7.30
N PRO A 226 6.25 56.49 -7.28
CA PRO A 226 7.14 55.85 -8.25
C PRO A 226 7.10 54.32 -8.06
N PHE A 227 7.05 53.58 -9.17
CA PHE A 227 6.93 52.11 -9.19
C PHE A 227 7.91 51.40 -8.25
N ARG A 228 9.18 51.84 -8.22
CA ARG A 228 10.23 51.27 -7.36
C ARG A 228 9.91 51.35 -5.86
N ARG A 229 9.10 52.31 -5.41
CA ARG A 229 8.73 52.44 -3.99
C ARG A 229 7.73 51.37 -3.53
N LEU A 230 7.05 50.66 -4.43
CA LEU A 230 6.25 49.50 -4.02
C LEU A 230 7.15 48.30 -3.65
N PHE A 231 8.30 48.17 -4.31
CA PHE A 231 9.34 47.20 -3.97
C PHE A 231 10.21 47.71 -2.81
N GLY A 232 9.56 48.07 -1.70
CA GLY A 232 10.24 48.47 -0.48
C GLY A 232 11.02 47.32 0.16
N LYS A 233 11.76 47.62 1.24
CA LYS A 233 12.63 46.65 1.94
C LYS A 233 11.93 45.33 2.29
N GLY A 234 10.67 45.38 2.71
CA GLY A 234 9.89 44.17 3.05
C GLY A 234 9.65 43.25 1.85
N VAL A 235 9.24 43.80 0.71
CA VAL A 235 9.00 43.03 -0.53
C VAL A 235 10.31 42.47 -1.08
N ALA A 236 11.38 43.28 -1.09
CA ALA A 236 12.70 42.83 -1.50
C ALA A 236 13.24 41.71 -0.59
N CYS A 237 13.01 41.81 0.73
CA CYS A 237 13.37 40.77 1.69
C CYS A 237 12.62 39.46 1.41
N LEU A 238 11.30 39.51 1.18
CA LEU A 238 10.52 38.30 0.86
C LEU A 238 11.00 37.59 -0.41
N TRP A 239 11.27 38.34 -1.48
CA TRP A 239 11.84 37.78 -2.70
C TRP A 239 13.26 37.22 -2.49
N SER A 240 14.07 37.86 -1.64
CA SER A 240 15.41 37.37 -1.28
C SER A 240 15.33 36.06 -0.49
N ILE A 241 14.43 35.96 0.49
CA ILE A 241 14.16 34.74 1.25
C ILE A 241 13.71 33.63 0.30
N PHE A 242 12.76 33.93 -0.59
CA PHE A 242 12.30 32.98 -1.59
C PHE A 242 13.43 32.48 -2.49
N ALA A 243 14.26 33.38 -3.03
CA ALA A 243 15.37 33.01 -3.91
C ALA A 243 16.40 32.12 -3.19
N VAL A 244 16.79 32.48 -1.96
CA VAL A 244 17.70 31.68 -1.14
C VAL A 244 17.12 30.32 -0.82
N ALA A 245 15.85 30.27 -0.38
CA ALA A 245 15.16 29.02 -0.08
C ALA A 245 15.04 28.12 -1.32
N TYR A 246 14.70 28.70 -2.47
CA TYR A 246 14.60 27.98 -3.74
C TYR A 246 15.93 27.35 -4.16
N VAL A 247 17.03 28.11 -4.12
CA VAL A 247 18.38 27.61 -4.43
C VAL A 247 18.80 26.51 -3.45
N ALA A 248 18.55 26.69 -2.15
CA ALA A 248 18.83 25.67 -1.14
C ALA A 248 18.07 24.37 -1.43
N GLN A 249 16.78 24.46 -1.78
CA GLN A 249 15.95 23.29 -2.12
C GLN A 249 16.42 22.61 -3.42
N LEU A 250 16.89 23.37 -4.42
CA LEU A 250 17.49 22.78 -5.61
C LEU A 250 18.77 21.99 -5.29
N ILE A 251 19.62 22.52 -4.42
CA ILE A 251 20.83 21.83 -3.96
C ILE A 251 20.44 20.54 -3.22
N LEU A 252 19.46 20.60 -2.31
CA LEU A 252 18.95 19.42 -1.60
C LEU A 252 18.39 18.39 -2.58
N ALA A 253 17.60 18.81 -3.57
CA ALA A 253 17.05 17.92 -4.60
C ALA A 253 18.15 17.22 -5.42
N PHE A 254 19.23 17.95 -5.75
CA PHE A 254 20.39 17.39 -6.44
C PHE A 254 21.13 16.36 -5.57
N LEU A 255 21.47 16.72 -4.33
CA LEU A 255 22.16 15.84 -3.39
C LEU A 255 21.32 14.60 -3.06
N GLY A 256 20.01 14.78 -2.85
CA GLY A 256 19.08 13.67 -2.61
C GLY A 256 19.00 12.71 -3.79
N SER A 257 19.00 13.23 -5.03
CA SER A 257 19.03 12.39 -6.23
C SER A 257 20.34 11.59 -6.34
N GLN A 258 21.48 12.21 -5.98
CA GLN A 258 22.77 11.53 -5.96
C GLN A 258 22.81 10.42 -4.90
N ALA A 259 22.33 10.71 -3.69
CA ALA A 259 22.24 9.73 -2.61
C ALA A 259 21.32 8.56 -2.98
N ALA A 260 20.15 8.82 -3.58
CA ALA A 260 19.26 7.78 -4.05
C ALA A 260 19.93 6.85 -5.08
N ASN A 261 20.65 7.41 -6.04
CA ASN A 261 21.37 6.60 -7.04
C ASN A 261 22.50 5.77 -6.41
N GLN A 262 23.18 6.28 -5.38
CA GLN A 262 24.21 5.52 -4.65
C GLN A 262 23.62 4.33 -3.89
N GLU A 263 22.50 4.53 -3.20
CA GLU A 263 21.81 3.46 -2.47
C GLU A 263 21.23 2.39 -3.41
N ILE A 264 20.72 2.79 -4.57
CA ILE A 264 20.28 1.87 -5.62
C ILE A 264 21.47 1.05 -6.14
N ALA A 265 22.60 1.69 -6.43
CA ALA A 265 23.80 0.98 -6.88
C ALA A 265 24.35 0.02 -5.80
N ALA A 266 24.25 0.39 -4.52
CA ALA A 266 24.59 -0.49 -3.40
C ALA A 266 23.66 -1.71 -3.34
N LEU A 267 22.36 -1.51 -3.52
CA LEU A 267 21.38 -2.58 -3.58
C LEU A 267 21.60 -3.51 -4.79
N GLU A 268 21.86 -2.95 -5.98
CA GLU A 268 22.23 -3.73 -7.17
C GLU A 268 23.48 -4.59 -6.94
N LYS A 269 24.49 -4.03 -6.27
CA LYS A 269 25.70 -4.77 -5.90
C LYS A 269 25.42 -5.87 -4.88
N HIS A 270 24.57 -5.62 -3.88
CA HIS A 270 24.20 -6.61 -2.87
C HIS A 270 23.43 -7.79 -3.49
N ILE A 271 22.46 -7.50 -4.37
CA ILE A 271 21.66 -8.52 -5.06
C ILE A 271 22.49 -9.22 -6.15
N GLY A 272 23.45 -8.51 -6.76
CA GLY A 272 24.27 -9.00 -7.86
C GLY A 272 23.57 -8.94 -9.22
N ARG A 273 22.51 -8.13 -9.36
CA ARG A 273 21.71 -7.98 -10.59
C ARG A 273 21.19 -6.54 -10.76
N PRO A 274 21.00 -6.06 -12.00
CA PRO A 274 20.38 -4.76 -12.27
C PRO A 274 18.93 -4.71 -11.78
N LEU A 275 18.49 -3.59 -11.20
CA LEU A 275 17.13 -3.45 -10.67
C LEU A 275 16.15 -2.98 -11.76
N THR A 276 15.91 -3.83 -12.76
CA THR A 276 15.01 -3.53 -13.89
C THR A 276 14.02 -4.66 -14.19
N ALA A 277 12.85 -4.31 -14.73
CA ALA A 277 11.86 -5.28 -15.21
C ALA A 277 12.44 -6.29 -16.22
N SER A 278 13.38 -5.85 -17.06
CA SER A 278 14.04 -6.72 -18.03
C SER A 278 14.94 -7.76 -17.38
N ALA A 279 15.71 -7.36 -16.36
CA ALA A 279 16.57 -8.27 -15.61
C ALA A 279 15.74 -9.24 -14.74
N LEU A 280 14.60 -8.78 -14.21
CA LEU A 280 13.62 -9.63 -13.53
C LEU A 280 13.02 -10.68 -14.48
N LYS A 281 12.60 -10.26 -15.68
CA LYS A 281 12.11 -11.16 -16.74
C LYS A 281 13.14 -12.22 -17.09
N GLU A 282 14.38 -11.80 -17.38
CA GLU A 282 15.46 -12.69 -17.76
C GLU A 282 15.72 -13.71 -16.65
N TRP A 283 15.74 -13.28 -15.39
CA TRP A 283 15.95 -14.19 -14.29
C TRP A 283 14.80 -15.20 -14.14
N HIS A 284 13.54 -14.76 -14.23
CA HIS A 284 12.39 -15.65 -14.16
C HIS A 284 12.36 -16.68 -15.31
N LEU A 285 12.71 -16.25 -16.53
CA LEU A 285 12.68 -17.09 -17.73
C LEU A 285 13.99 -17.87 -17.99
N SER A 286 15.02 -17.68 -17.17
CA SER A 286 16.35 -18.28 -17.38
C SER A 286 16.37 -19.79 -17.19
N GLU A 287 15.50 -20.33 -16.34
CA GLU A 287 15.49 -21.75 -15.97
C GLU A 287 14.44 -22.56 -16.74
N GLU A 288 13.26 -21.99 -17.03
CA GLU A 288 12.16 -22.70 -17.71
C GLU A 288 11.26 -21.74 -18.51
N GLN A 289 10.75 -22.21 -19.65
CA GLN A 289 9.81 -21.44 -20.47
C GLN A 289 8.36 -21.67 -20.02
N PRO A 290 7.51 -20.63 -20.02
CA PRO A 290 6.10 -20.79 -19.75
C PRO A 290 5.41 -21.59 -20.86
N ASP A 291 4.41 -22.38 -20.49
CA ASP A 291 3.54 -23.11 -21.42
C ASP A 291 2.10 -22.57 -21.30
N PRO A 292 1.70 -21.61 -22.16
CA PRO A 292 0.35 -21.07 -22.13
C PRO A 292 -0.74 -22.11 -22.35
N ALA A 293 -0.48 -23.17 -23.13
CA ALA A 293 -1.47 -24.21 -23.41
C ALA A 293 -1.72 -25.07 -22.17
N PHE A 294 -0.66 -25.41 -21.42
CA PHE A 294 -0.78 -26.06 -20.12
C PHE A 294 -1.66 -25.25 -19.17
N TRP A 295 -1.39 -23.95 -19.02
CA TRP A 295 -2.11 -23.10 -18.07
C TRP A 295 -3.53 -22.78 -18.49
N GLU A 296 -3.81 -22.69 -19.80
CA GLU A 296 -5.18 -22.59 -20.29
C GLU A 296 -5.97 -23.88 -20.02
N HIS A 297 -5.33 -25.05 -20.20
CA HIS A 297 -5.96 -26.32 -19.87
C HIS A 297 -6.26 -26.46 -18.36
N VAL A 298 -5.31 -26.08 -17.50
CA VAL A 298 -5.54 -26.00 -16.04
C VAL A 298 -6.68 -25.04 -15.74
N LYS A 299 -6.73 -23.89 -16.42
CA LYS A 299 -7.80 -22.90 -16.24
C LYS A 299 -9.17 -23.48 -16.59
N THR A 300 -9.31 -24.18 -17.71
CA THR A 300 -10.56 -24.86 -18.10
C THR A 300 -10.97 -25.91 -17.06
N LEU A 301 -10.04 -26.80 -16.67
CA LEU A 301 -10.32 -27.80 -15.64
C LEU A 301 -10.74 -27.17 -14.31
N THR A 302 -10.10 -26.07 -13.91
CA THR A 302 -10.45 -25.38 -12.66
C THR A 302 -11.78 -24.65 -12.74
N GLU A 303 -12.23 -24.25 -13.94
CA GLU A 303 -13.56 -23.69 -14.17
C GLU A 303 -14.64 -24.79 -14.13
N ASP A 304 -14.33 -25.98 -14.65
CA ASP A 304 -15.20 -27.16 -14.57
C ASP A 304 -15.33 -27.71 -13.13
N CYS A 305 -14.25 -27.59 -12.36
CA CYS A 305 -14.23 -27.81 -10.92
C CYS A 305 -14.83 -26.58 -10.18
N GLU A 306 -16.14 -26.34 -10.33
CA GLU A 306 -16.81 -25.19 -9.69
C GLU A 306 -16.55 -25.15 -8.17
N PRO A 307 -16.24 -23.97 -7.60
CA PRO A 307 -16.06 -23.84 -6.17
C PRO A 307 -17.37 -24.12 -5.43
N PHE A 308 -17.34 -25.07 -4.49
CA PHE A 308 -18.49 -25.41 -3.64
C PHE A 308 -18.75 -24.33 -2.59
N TYR A 309 -19.19 -23.14 -3.04
CA TYR A 309 -19.41 -21.99 -2.19
C TYR A 309 -20.68 -22.10 -1.37
N GLU A 310 -21.80 -22.55 -1.92
CA GLU A 310 -23.03 -22.72 -1.14
C GLU A 310 -23.29 -24.22 -0.93
N PRO A 311 -23.62 -24.68 0.29
CA PRO A 311 -23.83 -23.91 1.54
C PRO A 311 -22.57 -23.69 2.42
N PHE A 312 -21.35 -23.79 1.88
CA PHE A 312 -20.10 -23.83 2.66
C PHE A 312 -19.28 -22.52 2.67
N SER A 313 -19.87 -21.39 2.31
CA SER A 313 -19.15 -20.14 2.01
C SER A 313 -18.32 -19.65 3.20
N ASN A 314 -18.83 -19.82 4.43
CA ASN A 314 -18.12 -19.48 5.66
C ASN A 314 -16.86 -20.33 5.91
N PHE A 315 -16.73 -21.50 5.30
CA PHE A 315 -15.50 -22.31 5.40
C PHE A 315 -14.36 -21.69 4.59
N TYR A 316 -14.69 -20.80 3.64
CA TYR A 316 -13.73 -20.12 2.78
C TYR A 316 -13.35 -18.71 3.26
N TYR A 317 -14.22 -18.06 4.05
CA TYR A 317 -14.11 -16.64 4.42
C TYR A 317 -14.04 -16.34 5.94
N SER A 318 -14.09 -17.33 6.82
CA SER A 318 -14.11 -17.08 8.28
C SER A 318 -12.74 -16.62 8.86
N GLY A 319 -12.62 -15.29 9.05
CA GLY A 319 -11.82 -14.66 10.11
C GLY A 319 -10.48 -14.01 9.69
N PRO A 320 -10.21 -12.76 10.12
CA PRO A 320 -8.94 -12.10 9.84
C PRO A 320 -7.75 -12.65 10.67
N PRO A 321 -6.56 -12.82 10.03
CA PRO A 321 -6.30 -12.80 8.61
C PRO A 321 -6.03 -14.23 8.13
N PHE A 322 -7.05 -14.96 7.68
CA PHE A 322 -6.93 -16.24 6.96
C PHE A 322 -6.45 -17.45 7.79
N ARG A 323 -7.00 -17.69 9.00
CA ARG A 323 -6.54 -18.80 9.86
C ARG A 323 -7.13 -20.18 9.55
N TYR A 324 -8.14 -20.32 8.70
CA TYR A 324 -8.62 -21.66 8.34
C TYR A 324 -9.32 -21.72 6.99
N SER A 325 -8.91 -22.70 6.17
CA SER A 325 -9.55 -23.01 4.90
C SER A 325 -9.39 -24.49 4.56
N GLY A 326 -9.73 -25.36 5.51
CA GLY A 326 -9.71 -26.80 5.34
C GLY A 326 -10.95 -27.45 5.98
N PRO A 327 -11.14 -28.77 5.81
CA PRO A 327 -12.28 -29.50 6.37
C PRO A 327 -12.32 -29.36 7.90
N PRO A 328 -13.43 -29.02 8.56
CA PRO A 328 -13.52 -29.06 10.03
C PRO A 328 -13.19 -30.44 10.61
N ASP A 329 -12.79 -30.47 11.87
CA ASP A 329 -12.41 -31.69 12.59
C ASP A 329 -13.60 -32.61 12.86
N VAL A 330 -14.75 -32.01 13.16
CA VAL A 330 -16.00 -32.72 13.43
C VAL A 330 -17.05 -32.23 12.45
N GLN A 331 -17.69 -33.17 11.76
CA GLN A 331 -18.66 -32.86 10.73
C GLN A 331 -19.92 -33.69 10.88
N PRO A 332 -21.11 -33.05 10.78
CA PRO A 332 -22.37 -33.77 10.64
C PRO A 332 -22.38 -34.63 9.39
N GLN A 333 -23.16 -35.71 9.43
CA GLN A 333 -23.25 -36.67 8.33
C GLN A 333 -23.78 -36.02 7.05
N GLU A 334 -24.69 -35.06 7.17
CA GLU A 334 -25.25 -34.29 6.05
C GLU A 334 -24.17 -33.45 5.35
N ALA A 335 -23.33 -32.75 6.12
CA ALA A 335 -22.20 -32.00 5.57
C ALA A 335 -21.22 -32.93 4.86
N MET A 336 -20.94 -34.10 5.44
CA MET A 336 -20.05 -35.10 4.87
C MET A 336 -20.58 -35.64 3.54
N GLN A 337 -21.87 -35.97 3.48
CA GLN A 337 -22.52 -36.46 2.26
C GLN A 337 -22.51 -35.40 1.14
N GLN A 338 -22.77 -34.13 1.47
CA GLN A 338 -22.70 -33.03 0.51
C GLN A 338 -21.29 -32.90 -0.10
N TRP A 339 -20.25 -32.98 0.73
CA TRP A 339 -18.87 -32.95 0.25
C TRP A 339 -18.49 -34.20 -0.54
N GLN A 340 -18.96 -35.37 -0.12
CA GLN A 340 -18.72 -36.61 -0.85
C GLN A 340 -19.35 -36.57 -2.24
N GLN A 341 -20.60 -36.10 -2.36
CA GLN A 341 -21.26 -35.89 -3.65
C GLN A 341 -20.53 -34.85 -4.50
N HIS A 342 -20.08 -33.75 -3.90
CA HIS A 342 -19.34 -32.72 -4.61
C HIS A 342 -17.99 -33.24 -5.15
N VAL A 343 -17.19 -33.91 -4.31
CA VAL A 343 -15.90 -34.49 -4.75
C VAL A 343 -16.12 -35.56 -5.82
N GLN A 344 -17.11 -36.45 -5.64
CA GLN A 344 -17.46 -37.46 -6.64
C GLN A 344 -17.88 -36.86 -7.98
N LYS A 345 -18.67 -35.78 -7.98
CA LYS A 345 -19.08 -35.05 -9.20
C LYS A 345 -17.86 -34.54 -9.98
N HIS A 346 -16.76 -34.22 -9.30
CA HIS A 346 -15.56 -33.63 -9.89
C HIS A 346 -14.36 -34.60 -9.94
N GLU A 347 -14.57 -35.89 -9.69
CA GLU A 347 -13.46 -36.87 -9.61
C GLU A 347 -12.67 -36.98 -10.92
N ASP A 348 -13.33 -36.87 -12.07
CA ASP A 348 -12.68 -36.88 -13.40
C ASP A 348 -11.77 -35.65 -13.59
N CYS A 349 -12.24 -34.47 -13.17
CA CYS A 349 -11.47 -33.22 -13.17
C CYS A 349 -10.27 -33.34 -12.24
N LEU A 350 -10.48 -33.83 -11.01
CA LEU A 350 -9.41 -34.01 -10.01
C LEU A 350 -8.37 -35.04 -10.44
N SER A 351 -8.80 -36.15 -11.05
CA SER A 351 -7.90 -37.17 -11.62
C SER A 351 -7.10 -36.63 -12.80
N SER A 352 -7.68 -35.75 -13.62
CA SER A 352 -6.98 -35.08 -14.71
C SER A 352 -5.93 -34.09 -14.20
N LEU A 353 -6.28 -33.31 -13.18
CA LEU A 353 -5.35 -32.43 -12.48
C LEU A 353 -4.22 -33.21 -11.80
N GLU A 354 -4.54 -34.35 -11.19
CA GLU A 354 -3.54 -35.24 -10.58
C GLU A 354 -2.50 -35.73 -11.60
N LYS A 355 -2.93 -36.10 -12.81
CA LYS A 355 -2.02 -36.46 -13.90
C LYS A 355 -1.17 -35.28 -14.34
N LEU A 356 -1.76 -34.09 -14.51
CA LEU A 356 -1.04 -32.89 -14.92
C LEU A 356 0.01 -32.43 -13.90
N PHE A 357 -0.31 -32.54 -12.60
CA PHE A 357 0.58 -32.18 -11.50
C PHE A 357 1.30 -33.40 -10.91
N SER A 358 1.37 -34.51 -11.64
CA SER A 358 2.15 -35.69 -11.23
C SER A 358 3.66 -35.40 -11.26
N GLU A 359 4.07 -34.54 -12.21
CA GLU A 359 5.41 -34.00 -12.38
C GLU A 359 5.46 -32.51 -11.97
N SER A 360 6.65 -31.89 -12.10
CA SER A 360 6.80 -30.46 -11.84
C SER A 360 6.16 -29.66 -12.99
N PRO A 361 5.16 -28.81 -12.71
CA PRO A 361 4.45 -28.04 -13.73
C PRO A 361 5.32 -26.90 -14.31
N PRO A 362 5.12 -26.49 -15.57
CA PRO A 362 5.89 -25.42 -16.21
C PRO A 362 5.70 -24.05 -15.52
N ALA A 363 6.57 -23.08 -15.83
CA ALA A 363 6.46 -21.72 -15.29
C ALA A 363 5.13 -21.04 -15.67
N ILE A 364 4.60 -20.19 -14.78
CA ILE A 364 3.36 -19.44 -15.02
C ILE A 364 3.66 -18.32 -16.03
N PRO A 365 2.86 -18.15 -17.10
CA PRO A 365 3.00 -17.03 -18.02
C PRO A 365 2.76 -15.72 -17.27
N GLN A 366 3.79 -14.88 -17.18
CA GLN A 366 3.71 -13.56 -16.57
C GLN A 366 4.17 -12.47 -17.53
N CYS A 367 3.51 -11.31 -17.43
CA CYS A 367 3.84 -10.13 -18.21
C CYS A 367 4.91 -9.32 -17.47
N TYR A 368 6.16 -9.45 -17.91
CA TYR A 368 7.26 -8.59 -17.46
C TYR A 368 7.48 -7.48 -18.48
N GLY A 369 6.70 -6.41 -18.34
CA GLY A 369 6.81 -5.16 -19.11
C GLY A 369 6.95 -3.98 -18.16
N PHE A 370 7.60 -2.91 -18.62
CA PHE A 370 7.58 -1.63 -17.91
C PHE A 370 6.12 -1.19 -17.77
N PHE A 371 5.63 -0.98 -16.54
CA PHE A 371 4.20 -0.85 -16.14
C PHE A 371 3.36 -2.12 -15.94
N ASP A 372 3.78 -3.29 -16.41
CA ASP A 372 2.96 -4.52 -16.29
C ASP A 372 3.18 -5.28 -14.97
N LEU A 373 4.25 -4.96 -14.23
CA LEU A 373 4.64 -5.68 -13.01
C LEU A 373 3.56 -5.63 -11.91
N ASP A 374 2.88 -4.50 -11.72
CA ASP A 374 1.84 -4.33 -10.67
C ASP A 374 0.41 -4.63 -11.18
N ILE A 375 0.25 -4.87 -12.48
CA ILE A 375 -1.06 -4.96 -13.16
C ILE A 375 -1.30 -6.36 -13.75
N SER A 376 -0.33 -7.29 -13.63
CA SER A 376 -0.57 -8.67 -14.03
C SER A 376 -1.81 -9.19 -13.30
N THR A 377 -2.85 -9.58 -14.04
CA THR A 377 -4.06 -10.13 -13.43
C THR A 377 -3.64 -11.43 -12.77
N LEU A 378 -3.40 -11.41 -11.46
CA LEU A 378 -3.04 -12.56 -10.62
C LEU A 378 -4.24 -13.54 -10.47
N SER A 379 -5.00 -13.73 -11.55
CA SER A 379 -6.23 -14.50 -11.65
C SER A 379 -6.01 -16.00 -11.41
N HIS A 380 -4.78 -16.48 -11.56
CA HIS A 380 -4.37 -17.84 -11.23
C HIS A 380 -4.28 -18.07 -9.71
N LEU A 381 -4.00 -17.04 -8.89
CA LEU A 381 -3.80 -17.21 -7.45
C LEU A 381 -5.05 -17.71 -6.70
N PRO A 382 -6.26 -17.14 -6.91
CA PRO A 382 -7.47 -17.68 -6.30
C PRO A 382 -7.75 -19.13 -6.71
N LYS A 383 -7.48 -19.48 -7.97
CA LYS A 383 -7.68 -20.81 -8.54
C LYS A 383 -6.76 -21.85 -7.87
N ILE A 384 -5.46 -21.55 -7.74
CA ILE A 384 -4.49 -22.43 -7.05
C ILE A 384 -4.89 -22.66 -5.59
N ARG A 385 -5.34 -21.61 -4.90
CA ARG A 385 -5.83 -21.74 -3.52
C ARG A 385 -7.07 -22.62 -3.44
N GLN A 386 -7.97 -22.53 -4.41
CA GLN A 386 -9.17 -23.36 -4.46
C GLN A 386 -8.84 -24.84 -4.71
N LEU A 387 -7.93 -25.14 -5.63
CA LEU A 387 -7.46 -26.51 -5.88
C LEU A 387 -6.90 -27.16 -4.61
N ASN A 388 -6.09 -26.41 -3.83
CA ASN A 388 -5.58 -26.90 -2.54
C ASN A 388 -6.69 -27.23 -1.55
N ARG A 389 -7.77 -26.44 -1.51
CA ARG A 389 -8.92 -26.67 -0.62
C ARG A 389 -9.67 -27.95 -1.01
N ILE A 390 -9.98 -28.13 -2.29
CA ILE A 390 -10.69 -29.33 -2.79
C ILE A 390 -9.83 -30.58 -2.56
N ALA A 391 -8.52 -30.50 -2.83
CA ALA A 391 -7.60 -31.60 -2.56
C ALA A 391 -7.54 -31.98 -1.07
N SER A 392 -7.62 -31.00 -0.15
CA SER A 392 -7.69 -31.26 1.29
C SER A 392 -8.95 -32.04 1.68
N TRP A 393 -10.09 -31.75 1.04
CA TRP A 393 -11.32 -32.53 1.21
C TRP A 393 -11.23 -33.93 0.63
N ARG A 394 -10.62 -34.11 -0.55
CA ARG A 394 -10.39 -35.45 -1.12
C ARG A 394 -9.52 -36.31 -0.22
N ILE A 395 -8.47 -35.74 0.39
CA ILE A 395 -7.66 -36.43 1.41
C ILE A 395 -8.52 -36.81 2.61
N TYR A 396 -9.31 -35.88 3.14
CA TYR A 396 -10.18 -36.16 4.29
C TYR A 396 -11.13 -37.34 4.02
N LEU A 397 -11.79 -37.35 2.87
CA LEU A 397 -12.73 -38.41 2.49
C LEU A 397 -12.01 -39.76 2.24
N ALA A 398 -10.84 -39.74 1.61
CA ALA A 398 -10.03 -40.93 1.40
C ALA A 398 -9.63 -41.58 2.74
N LEU A 399 -9.17 -40.77 3.70
CA LEU A 399 -8.83 -41.25 5.04
C LEU A 399 -10.04 -41.82 5.79
N ALA A 400 -11.22 -41.20 5.65
CA ALA A 400 -12.45 -41.72 6.23
C ALA A 400 -12.85 -43.10 5.68
N ASN A 401 -12.49 -43.38 4.43
CA ASN A 401 -12.71 -44.67 3.76
C ASN A 401 -11.55 -45.67 3.95
N GLY A 402 -10.50 -45.29 4.69
CA GLY A 402 -9.30 -46.12 4.86
C GLY A 402 -8.37 -46.18 3.64
N ASP A 403 -8.59 -45.33 2.63
CA ASP A 403 -7.79 -45.29 1.41
C ASP A 403 -6.56 -44.37 1.57
N ALA A 404 -5.51 -44.94 2.15
CA ALA A 404 -4.24 -44.25 2.34
C ALA A 404 -3.54 -43.89 1.01
N ASN A 405 -3.79 -44.65 -0.06
CA ASN A 405 -3.13 -44.45 -1.36
C ASN A 405 -3.65 -43.19 -2.05
N THR A 406 -4.97 -43.01 -2.09
CA THR A 406 -5.55 -41.77 -2.64
C THR A 406 -5.15 -40.55 -1.81
N ALA A 407 -5.05 -40.70 -0.49
CA ALA A 407 -4.59 -39.63 0.40
C ALA A 407 -3.14 -39.21 0.10
N ILE A 408 -2.20 -40.15 -0.02
CA ILE A 408 -0.78 -39.82 -0.30
C ILE A 408 -0.58 -39.22 -1.69
N VAL A 409 -1.27 -39.76 -2.70
CA VAL A 409 -1.21 -39.24 -4.08
C VAL A 409 -1.77 -37.82 -4.15
N THR A 410 -2.90 -37.55 -3.48
CA THR A 410 -3.49 -36.21 -3.43
C THR A 410 -2.61 -35.23 -2.64
N ALA A 411 -1.95 -35.68 -1.56
CA ALA A 411 -1.00 -34.85 -0.82
C ALA A 411 0.25 -34.50 -1.65
N LYS A 412 0.72 -35.42 -2.52
CA LYS A 412 1.79 -35.16 -3.48
C LYS A 412 1.35 -34.14 -4.54
N MET A 413 0.13 -34.26 -5.07
CA MET A 413 -0.46 -33.29 -5.98
C MET A 413 -0.52 -31.89 -5.35
N GLN A 414 -0.97 -31.75 -4.09
CA GLN A 414 -0.97 -30.47 -3.38
C GLN A 414 0.44 -29.86 -3.28
N ALA A 415 1.44 -30.67 -2.93
CA ALA A 415 2.83 -30.21 -2.86
C ALA A 415 3.32 -29.70 -4.24
N ASN A 416 3.01 -30.41 -5.32
CA ASN A 416 3.38 -30.01 -6.68
C ASN A 416 2.64 -28.75 -7.16
N ILE A 417 1.35 -28.62 -6.84
CA ILE A 417 0.59 -27.38 -7.07
C ILE A 417 1.25 -26.22 -6.31
N ASN A 418 1.62 -26.41 -5.05
CA ASN A 418 2.27 -25.36 -4.24
C ASN A 418 3.64 -24.99 -4.83
N ASN A 419 4.38 -25.96 -5.36
CA ASN A 419 5.67 -25.72 -6.01
C ASN A 419 5.57 -24.79 -7.23
N THR A 420 4.40 -24.64 -7.87
CA THR A 420 4.19 -23.64 -8.94
C THR A 420 4.46 -22.23 -8.44
N LEU A 421 4.07 -21.92 -7.20
CA LEU A 421 4.18 -20.59 -6.61
C LEU A 421 5.57 -20.29 -6.06
N LEU A 422 6.43 -21.30 -5.85
CA LEU A 422 7.85 -21.10 -5.49
C LEU A 422 8.64 -20.34 -6.57
N ARG A 423 8.10 -20.34 -7.79
CA ARG A 423 8.67 -19.72 -8.99
C ARG A 423 8.06 -18.35 -9.27
N ASN A 424 6.96 -18.03 -8.60
CA ASN A 424 6.32 -16.74 -8.73
C ASN A 424 7.21 -15.66 -8.08
N THR A 425 7.39 -14.53 -8.76
CA THR A 425 8.23 -13.45 -8.26
C THR A 425 7.46 -12.46 -7.40
N ASP A 426 6.13 -12.41 -7.49
CA ASP A 426 5.33 -11.41 -6.80
C ASP A 426 5.05 -11.74 -5.32
N LEU A 427 5.06 -10.72 -4.44
CA LEU A 427 4.84 -10.88 -2.99
C LEU A 427 3.46 -11.46 -2.65
N THR A 428 2.43 -11.17 -3.46
CA THR A 428 1.08 -11.72 -3.27
C THR A 428 1.07 -13.22 -3.54
N GLY A 429 1.75 -13.67 -4.59
CA GLY A 429 2.03 -15.07 -4.89
C GLY A 429 2.70 -15.78 -3.71
N GLY A 430 3.68 -15.14 -3.08
CA GLY A 430 4.31 -15.63 -1.86
C GLY A 430 3.35 -15.81 -0.67
N LEU A 431 2.46 -14.84 -0.45
CA LEU A 431 1.43 -14.95 0.59
C LEU A 431 0.40 -16.05 0.30
N VAL A 432 0.05 -16.25 -0.98
CA VAL A 432 -0.85 -17.34 -1.40
C VAL A 432 -0.17 -18.70 -1.25
N TRP A 433 1.13 -18.79 -1.55
CA TRP A 433 1.92 -20.00 -1.28
C TRP A 433 1.89 -20.36 0.20
N ILE A 434 2.15 -19.41 1.11
CA ILE A 434 2.05 -19.62 2.57
C ILE A 434 0.67 -20.17 2.93
N ALA A 435 -0.41 -19.61 2.38
CA ALA A 435 -1.75 -20.08 2.64
C ALA A 435 -1.96 -21.53 2.16
N CYS A 436 -1.46 -21.88 0.98
CA CYS A 436 -1.61 -23.22 0.43
C CYS A 436 -0.75 -24.27 1.16
N VAL A 437 0.48 -23.93 1.56
CA VAL A 437 1.33 -24.79 2.39
C VAL A 437 0.69 -25.07 3.74
N ASN A 438 0.07 -24.08 4.38
CA ASN A 438 -0.65 -24.31 5.64
C ASN A 438 -1.86 -25.25 5.49
N ILE A 439 -2.59 -25.19 4.36
CA ILE A 439 -3.66 -26.15 4.04
C ILE A 439 -3.08 -27.57 3.88
N TRP A 440 -1.97 -27.68 3.17
CA TRP A 440 -1.29 -28.95 2.94
C TRP A 440 -0.76 -29.56 4.24
N LEU A 441 -0.07 -28.78 5.09
CA LEU A 441 0.40 -29.22 6.41
C LEU A 441 -0.75 -29.71 7.30
N LYS A 442 -1.89 -29.02 7.29
CA LYS A 442 -3.08 -29.48 8.02
C LYS A 442 -3.63 -30.80 7.47
N SER A 443 -3.49 -31.04 6.17
CA SER A 443 -3.85 -32.31 5.56
C SER A 443 -2.91 -33.43 6.00
N ILE A 444 -1.59 -33.16 6.10
CA ILE A 444 -0.61 -34.10 6.65
C ILE A 444 -0.92 -34.45 8.11
N GLU A 445 -1.24 -33.48 8.98
CA GLU A 445 -1.65 -33.76 10.37
C GLU A 445 -2.79 -34.78 10.42
N ARG A 446 -3.82 -34.59 9.59
CA ARG A 446 -4.95 -35.54 9.51
C ARG A 446 -4.51 -36.93 9.04
N MET A 447 -3.60 -36.99 8.07
CA MET A 447 -3.07 -38.26 7.60
C MET A 447 -2.29 -38.98 8.72
N LEU A 448 -1.52 -38.26 9.55
CA LEU A 448 -0.86 -38.84 10.72
C LEU A 448 -1.88 -39.35 11.76
N GLU A 449 -2.89 -38.54 12.09
CA GLU A 449 -3.95 -38.88 13.04
C GLU A 449 -4.80 -40.09 12.62
N SER A 450 -4.92 -40.34 11.31
CA SER A 450 -5.71 -41.46 10.78
C SER A 450 -5.13 -42.83 11.12
N GLN A 451 -3.83 -42.91 11.37
CA GLN A 451 -3.05 -44.15 11.57
C GLN A 451 -3.12 -45.17 10.40
N VAL A 452 -3.70 -44.82 9.25
CA VAL A 452 -3.80 -45.74 8.09
C VAL A 452 -2.57 -45.74 7.17
N LEU A 453 -1.61 -44.83 7.39
CA LEU A 453 -0.40 -44.71 6.56
C LEU A 453 0.60 -45.84 6.79
N THR A 454 1.34 -46.23 5.75
CA THR A 454 2.52 -47.11 5.85
C THR A 454 3.79 -46.31 6.13
N ASP A 455 4.89 -46.98 6.48
CA ASP A 455 6.18 -46.33 6.70
C ASP A 455 6.72 -45.69 5.42
N GLU A 456 6.48 -46.32 4.27
CA GLU A 456 6.80 -45.77 2.95
C GLU A 456 6.05 -44.44 2.68
N HIS A 457 4.76 -44.38 3.06
CA HIS A 457 3.99 -43.14 2.95
C HIS A 457 4.56 -42.05 3.88
N LEU A 458 4.96 -42.39 5.10
CA LEU A 458 5.57 -41.43 6.03
C LEU A 458 6.91 -40.90 5.54
N HIS A 459 7.76 -41.78 4.99
CA HIS A 459 9.02 -41.36 4.36
C HIS A 459 8.79 -40.46 3.15
N THR A 460 7.76 -40.74 2.35
CA THR A 460 7.36 -39.89 1.22
C THR A 460 6.96 -38.49 1.69
N LEU A 461 6.09 -38.39 2.71
CA LEU A 461 5.69 -37.11 3.30
C LEU A 461 6.87 -36.34 3.89
N ALA A 462 7.76 -37.03 4.62
CA ALA A 462 8.97 -36.42 5.16
C ALA A 462 9.88 -35.84 4.07
N GLY A 463 10.02 -36.55 2.94
CA GLY A 463 10.76 -36.08 1.77
C GLY A 463 10.15 -34.84 1.13
N LEU A 464 8.82 -34.79 0.99
CA LEU A 464 8.11 -33.63 0.45
C LEU A 464 8.23 -32.40 1.35
N VAL A 465 8.06 -32.57 2.67
CA VAL A 465 8.20 -31.48 3.65
C VAL A 465 9.64 -30.94 3.64
N LYS A 466 10.63 -31.83 3.67
CA LYS A 466 12.05 -31.44 3.57
C LYS A 466 12.34 -30.64 2.30
N THR A 467 11.89 -31.13 1.15
CA THR A 467 12.07 -30.45 -0.14
C THR A 467 11.45 -29.05 -0.13
N THR A 468 10.32 -28.88 0.54
CA THR A 468 9.65 -27.57 0.68
C THR A 468 10.47 -26.61 1.54
N VAL A 469 11.04 -27.09 2.65
CA VAL A 469 11.96 -26.32 3.51
C VAL A 469 13.18 -25.87 2.71
N ASP A 470 13.82 -26.80 1.99
CA ASP A 470 15.06 -26.54 1.25
C ASP A 470 14.88 -25.50 0.13
N LYS A 471 13.69 -25.43 -0.49
CA LYS A 471 13.39 -24.48 -1.58
C LYS A 471 12.96 -23.09 -1.10
N MET A 472 12.50 -22.95 0.15
CA MET A 472 11.93 -21.71 0.65
C MET A 472 12.92 -20.51 0.66
N PRO A 473 14.21 -20.65 1.04
CA PRO A 473 15.16 -19.53 1.01
C PRO A 473 15.34 -18.93 -0.39
N ALA A 474 15.43 -19.78 -1.42
CA ALA A 474 15.55 -19.33 -2.80
C ALA A 474 14.31 -18.56 -3.27
N MET A 475 13.11 -18.99 -2.83
CA MET A 475 11.87 -18.26 -3.08
C MET A 475 11.89 -16.88 -2.41
N GLN A 476 12.26 -16.78 -1.13
CA GLN A 476 12.32 -15.49 -0.44
C GLN A 476 13.27 -14.50 -1.13
N LYS A 477 14.42 -14.98 -1.59
CA LYS A 477 15.38 -14.17 -2.35
C LYS A 477 14.77 -13.66 -3.68
N ARG A 478 13.96 -14.47 -4.35
CA ARG A 478 13.21 -14.06 -5.56
C ARG A 478 12.20 -12.96 -5.25
N LEU A 479 11.41 -13.14 -4.20
CA LEU A 479 10.40 -12.17 -3.77
C LEU A 479 11.03 -10.84 -3.35
N LEU A 480 12.17 -10.87 -2.65
CA LEU A 480 12.88 -9.66 -2.23
C LEU A 480 13.39 -8.86 -3.43
N TYR A 481 13.96 -9.53 -4.43
CA TYR A 481 14.40 -8.87 -5.65
C TYR A 481 13.25 -8.29 -6.47
N ASP A 482 12.15 -9.04 -6.63
CA ASP A 482 10.93 -8.55 -7.27
C ASP A 482 10.39 -7.31 -6.56
N LEU A 483 10.25 -7.36 -5.24
CA LEU A 483 9.84 -6.24 -4.42
C LEU A 483 10.75 -5.01 -4.65
N ALA A 484 12.07 -5.22 -4.74
CA ALA A 484 13.02 -4.14 -5.02
C ALA A 484 12.82 -3.52 -6.41
N VAL A 485 12.66 -4.35 -7.45
CA VAL A 485 12.38 -3.89 -8.81
C VAL A 485 11.06 -3.12 -8.85
N CYS A 486 9.97 -3.71 -8.34
CA CYS A 486 8.63 -3.12 -8.31
C CYS A 486 8.59 -1.80 -7.52
N ALA A 487 9.19 -1.76 -6.33
CA ALA A 487 9.23 -0.57 -5.49
C ALA A 487 9.99 0.58 -6.14
N LEU A 488 11.13 0.31 -6.78
CA LEU A 488 11.92 1.34 -7.46
C LEU A 488 11.30 1.78 -8.79
N GLU A 489 10.66 0.86 -9.52
CA GLU A 489 9.93 1.16 -10.74
C GLU A 489 8.71 2.05 -10.47
N ALA A 490 8.02 1.87 -9.34
CA ALA A 490 6.91 2.74 -8.94
C ALA A 490 7.31 4.24 -8.89
N PHE A 491 8.54 4.57 -8.45
CA PHE A 491 9.05 5.95 -8.50
C PHE A 491 9.27 6.45 -9.94
N GLU A 492 9.69 5.57 -10.86
CA GLU A 492 9.88 5.90 -12.28
C GLU A 492 8.54 6.08 -13.00
N VAL A 493 7.56 5.23 -12.70
CA VAL A 493 6.17 5.26 -13.16
C VAL A 493 5.53 6.60 -12.80
N ILE A 494 5.55 6.98 -11.52
CA ILE A 494 5.05 8.28 -11.02
C ILE A 494 5.85 9.43 -11.66
N GLY A 495 7.17 9.30 -11.76
CA GLY A 495 8.04 10.28 -12.39
C GLY A 495 7.67 10.61 -13.85
N LYS A 496 7.17 9.61 -14.59
CA LYS A 496 6.73 9.72 -15.99
C LYS A 496 5.27 10.15 -16.15
N GLY A 497 4.51 10.32 -15.06
CA GLY A 497 3.09 10.73 -15.15
C GLY A 497 2.18 9.60 -15.62
N SER A 498 2.62 8.37 -15.41
CA SER A 498 1.84 7.18 -15.70
C SER A 498 1.45 6.59 -14.36
N ILE A 499 0.18 6.24 -14.20
CA ILE A 499 -0.39 5.81 -12.92
C ILE A 499 -1.01 4.45 -13.12
N PHE A 500 -0.91 3.58 -12.11
CA PHE A 500 -1.40 2.21 -12.11
C PHE A 500 -2.76 2.10 -12.80
N MET A 501 -2.80 1.55 -14.01
CA MET A 501 -4.01 1.49 -14.81
C MET A 501 -4.74 0.17 -14.58
N SER A 502 -6.03 0.21 -14.28
CA SER A 502 -6.87 -0.98 -14.39
C SER A 502 -6.87 -1.49 -15.85
N GLN A 503 -7.22 -2.76 -16.06
CA GLN A 503 -7.28 -3.35 -17.39
C GLN A 503 -8.20 -2.58 -18.36
N GLN A 504 -9.24 -1.92 -17.81
CA GLN A 504 -10.19 -1.07 -18.53
C GLN A 504 -9.61 0.31 -18.91
N GLU A 505 -8.59 0.78 -18.19
CA GLU A 505 -7.85 2.02 -18.48
C GLU A 505 -6.75 1.81 -19.54
N ARG A 506 -6.41 0.56 -19.91
CA ARG A 506 -5.48 0.25 -21.03
C ARG A 506 -6.02 0.69 -22.38
N GLU A 507 -7.34 0.67 -22.57
CA GLU A 507 -7.96 1.06 -23.84
C GLU A 507 -7.99 2.58 -24.04
N LYS A 508 -7.90 3.36 -22.95
CA LYS A 508 -7.83 4.83 -22.96
C LYS A 508 -6.91 5.32 -21.82
N PRO A 509 -5.59 5.29 -22.00
CA PRO A 509 -4.67 5.67 -20.95
C PRO A 509 -4.90 7.14 -20.56
N TYR A 510 -5.15 7.37 -19.28
CA TYR A 510 -5.17 8.71 -18.72
C TYR A 510 -3.72 9.20 -18.62
N GLU A 511 -3.36 10.21 -19.41
CA GLU A 511 -2.05 10.86 -19.30
C GLU A 511 -2.06 11.82 -18.10
N ALA A 512 -1.57 11.34 -16.96
CA ALA A 512 -1.36 12.19 -15.80
C ALA A 512 -0.13 13.10 -15.99
N VAL A 513 -0.04 14.14 -15.16
CA VAL A 513 1.09 15.08 -15.22
C VAL A 513 2.38 14.37 -14.75
N PRO A 514 3.45 14.36 -15.57
CA PRO A 514 4.72 13.78 -15.16
C PRO A 514 5.38 14.64 -14.08
N MET A 515 5.76 14.01 -12.97
CA MET A 515 6.41 14.68 -11.85
C MET A 515 7.84 15.12 -12.16
N ARG A 516 8.57 14.36 -13.00
CA ARG A 516 9.97 14.64 -13.31
C ARG A 516 10.20 16.00 -13.99
N PRO A 517 9.43 16.41 -15.02
CA PRO A 517 9.49 17.76 -15.58
C PRO A 517 9.18 18.88 -14.57
N LEU A 518 8.33 18.62 -13.57
CA LEU A 518 7.91 19.61 -12.57
C LEU A 518 8.93 19.84 -11.45
N ARG A 519 10.01 19.04 -11.37
CA ARG A 519 11.02 19.11 -10.31
C ARG A 519 11.65 20.49 -10.09
N PHE A 520 11.66 21.34 -11.12
CA PHE A 520 12.21 22.70 -11.03
C PHE A 520 11.22 23.69 -10.40
N PHE A 521 9.92 23.41 -10.40
CA PHE A 521 8.91 24.25 -9.77
C PHE A 521 8.71 23.87 -8.30
N ALA A 522 8.86 22.58 -7.97
CA ALA A 522 8.75 22.06 -6.60
C ALA A 522 9.96 21.18 -6.23
N PRO A 523 11.18 21.77 -6.12
CA PRO A 523 12.39 21.01 -5.78
C PRO A 523 12.31 20.33 -4.40
N HIS A 524 11.56 20.89 -3.45
CA HIS A 524 11.33 20.27 -2.14
C HIS A 524 10.58 18.93 -2.25
N LEU A 525 9.60 18.80 -3.15
CA LEU A 525 8.89 17.53 -3.40
C LEU A 525 9.81 16.51 -4.07
N TRP A 526 10.64 16.97 -5.03
CA TRP A 526 11.59 16.11 -5.70
C TRP A 526 12.66 15.57 -4.73
N TRP A 527 13.19 16.44 -3.86
CA TRP A 527 14.11 16.05 -2.80
C TRP A 527 13.48 15.02 -1.86
N TYR A 528 12.26 15.26 -1.40
CA TYR A 528 11.53 14.33 -0.54
C TYR A 528 11.33 12.96 -1.21
N ALA A 529 10.90 12.93 -2.47
CA ALA A 529 10.76 11.69 -3.23
C ALA A 529 12.09 10.95 -3.42
N ALA A 530 13.19 11.68 -3.64
CA ALA A 530 14.53 11.09 -3.73
C ALA A 530 14.98 10.49 -2.39
N MET A 531 14.70 11.14 -1.26
CA MET A 531 14.96 10.57 0.06
C MET A 531 14.15 9.28 0.31
N ASP A 532 12.88 9.27 -0.09
CA ASP A 532 12.00 8.10 0.02
C ASP A 532 12.54 6.92 -0.81
N LYS A 533 12.95 7.20 -2.05
CA LYS A 533 13.59 6.22 -2.94
C LYS A 533 14.91 5.69 -2.36
N ALA A 534 15.75 6.55 -1.79
CA ALA A 534 17.01 6.16 -1.16
C ALA A 534 16.79 5.25 0.08
N TYR A 535 15.83 5.62 0.93
CA TYR A 535 15.48 4.85 2.12
C TYR A 535 14.90 3.48 1.75
N MET A 536 14.03 3.42 0.73
CA MET A 536 13.52 2.16 0.19
C MET A 536 14.68 1.25 -0.24
N ALA A 537 15.61 1.77 -1.07
CA ALA A 537 16.74 0.99 -1.55
C ALA A 537 17.62 0.47 -0.41
N ARG A 538 17.90 1.30 0.60
CA ARG A 538 18.68 0.89 1.78
C ARG A 538 17.98 -0.19 2.60
N SER A 539 16.67 -0.04 2.83
CA SER A 539 15.90 -0.97 3.68
C SER A 539 15.72 -2.35 3.06
N LEU A 540 15.90 -2.47 1.74
CA LEU A 540 15.85 -3.73 1.01
C LEU A 540 17.22 -4.41 0.89
N GLN A 541 18.29 -3.83 1.44
CA GLN A 541 19.62 -4.46 1.55
C GLN A 541 19.64 -5.44 2.72
N VAL A 542 18.85 -6.50 2.63
CA VAL A 542 18.71 -7.55 3.65
C VAL A 542 18.73 -8.93 2.98
N GLU A 543 18.99 -9.99 3.73
CA GLU A 543 18.95 -11.36 3.17
C GLU A 543 17.53 -11.93 3.23
N HIS A 544 16.77 -11.57 4.27
CA HIS A 544 15.41 -12.07 4.49
C HIS A 544 14.38 -10.94 4.63
N LEU A 545 13.15 -11.16 4.13
CA LEU A 545 12.06 -10.17 4.20
C LEU A 545 11.72 -9.71 5.63
N ALA A 546 11.91 -10.55 6.64
CA ALA A 546 11.62 -10.19 8.03
C ALA A 546 12.69 -9.32 8.69
N GLU A 547 13.91 -9.30 8.11
CA GLU A 547 15.01 -8.44 8.54
C GLU A 547 14.85 -7.01 8.02
N ILE A 548 13.88 -6.77 7.13
CA ILE A 548 13.48 -5.43 6.74
C ILE A 548 13.07 -4.72 8.03
N SER A 549 14.00 -3.90 8.52
CA SER A 549 13.84 -3.12 9.73
C SER A 549 12.58 -2.31 9.57
N HIS A 550 11.60 -2.58 10.43
CA HIS A 550 10.53 -1.63 10.62
C HIS A 550 11.14 -0.35 11.18
N LEU A 551 10.39 0.75 11.05
CA LEU A 551 10.64 1.95 11.83
C LEU A 551 10.43 1.59 13.32
N ASP A 552 11.35 0.86 13.93
CA ASP A 552 11.39 0.52 15.36
C ASP A 552 11.72 1.79 16.12
N GLY A 553 10.76 2.71 16.18
CA GLY A 553 10.74 3.94 16.96
C GLY A 553 11.84 4.98 16.71
N ILE A 554 12.92 4.64 16.00
CA ILE A 554 14.17 5.42 15.96
C ILE A 554 14.38 6.11 14.61
N CYS A 555 13.91 5.54 13.50
CA CYS A 555 13.90 6.26 12.22
C CYS A 555 12.73 7.24 12.20
N THR A 556 13.05 8.50 12.44
CA THR A 556 12.11 9.60 12.56
C THR A 556 11.53 10.06 11.22
N VAL A 557 11.99 9.55 10.07
CA VAL A 557 11.62 10.07 8.74
C VAL A 557 10.29 9.45 8.26
N PRO A 558 9.16 10.16 8.27
CA PRO A 558 7.84 9.64 7.89
C PRO A 558 7.68 9.59 6.35
N LEU A 559 8.48 8.77 5.67
CA LEU A 559 8.50 8.69 4.21
C LEU A 559 7.26 7.98 3.67
N CYS A 560 6.62 8.51 2.63
CA CYS A 560 5.25 8.12 2.28
C CYS A 560 5.15 6.74 1.63
N SER A 561 5.96 6.49 0.59
CA SER A 561 5.89 5.24 -0.18
C SER A 561 6.56 4.09 0.56
N SER A 562 7.75 4.32 1.12
CA SER A 562 8.49 3.31 1.89
C SER A 562 7.79 2.88 3.17
N SER A 563 7.16 3.79 3.93
CA SER A 563 6.40 3.40 5.13
C SER A 563 5.24 2.46 4.82
N TRP A 564 4.63 2.57 3.64
CA TRP A 564 3.53 1.68 3.26
C TRP A 564 4.03 0.32 2.76
N MET A 565 4.98 0.31 1.82
CA MET A 565 5.45 -0.94 1.19
C MET A 565 6.29 -1.80 2.15
N LEU A 566 7.24 -1.20 2.89
CA LEU A 566 8.15 -1.96 3.76
C LEU A 566 7.43 -2.59 4.96
N VAL A 567 6.40 -1.93 5.50
CA VAL A 567 5.57 -2.51 6.57
C VAL A 567 4.82 -3.75 6.05
N GLY A 568 4.27 -3.68 4.83
CA GLY A 568 3.64 -4.84 4.20
C GLY A 568 4.63 -5.98 3.94
N ALA A 569 5.81 -5.67 3.41
CA ALA A 569 6.86 -6.63 3.11
C ALA A 569 7.39 -7.35 4.36
N SER A 570 7.68 -6.61 5.43
CA SER A 570 8.20 -7.22 6.65
C SER A 570 7.14 -8.03 7.41
N ARG A 571 5.87 -7.60 7.41
CA ARG A 571 4.75 -8.46 7.85
C ARG A 571 4.64 -9.75 7.04
N ALA A 572 4.92 -9.71 5.74
CA ALA A 572 4.98 -10.92 4.93
C ALA A 572 6.19 -11.80 5.31
N GLY A 573 7.35 -11.20 5.57
CA GLY A 573 8.54 -11.88 6.10
C GLY A 573 8.28 -12.64 7.40
N GLN A 574 7.58 -12.03 8.36
CA GLN A 574 7.18 -12.70 9.61
C GLN A 574 6.31 -13.95 9.35
N ARG A 575 5.42 -13.90 8.35
CA ARG A 575 4.62 -15.07 7.94
C ARG A 575 5.46 -16.16 7.30
N PHE A 576 6.55 -15.82 6.62
CA PHE A 576 7.50 -16.79 6.09
C PHE A 576 8.26 -17.51 7.22
N HIS A 577 8.72 -16.81 8.26
CA HIS A 577 9.30 -17.49 9.42
C HIS A 577 8.28 -18.41 10.11
N ALA A 578 7.03 -17.95 10.21
CA ALA A 578 5.96 -18.74 10.79
C ALA A 578 5.71 -20.06 10.03
N VAL A 579 5.63 -20.03 8.69
CA VAL A 579 5.46 -21.26 7.91
C VAL A 579 6.70 -22.14 7.95
N ASN A 580 7.90 -21.56 8.03
CA ASN A 580 9.14 -22.32 8.21
C ASN A 580 9.13 -23.11 9.53
N ALA A 581 8.76 -22.45 10.64
CA ALA A 581 8.61 -23.09 11.93
C ALA A 581 7.62 -24.26 11.86
N ASN A 582 6.48 -24.07 11.19
CA ASN A 582 5.48 -25.12 11.03
C ASN A 582 5.98 -26.30 10.17
N LEU A 583 6.73 -26.04 9.10
CA LEU A 583 7.34 -27.08 8.26
C LEU A 583 8.38 -27.91 9.05
N LEU A 584 9.25 -27.25 9.82
CA LEU A 584 10.23 -27.91 10.68
C LEU A 584 9.56 -28.74 11.79
N ALA A 585 8.53 -28.19 12.43
CA ALA A 585 7.73 -28.90 13.41
C ALA A 585 7.05 -30.15 12.80
N MET A 586 6.51 -30.04 11.57
CA MET A 586 5.92 -31.17 10.86
C MET A 586 6.96 -32.26 10.54
N GLN A 587 8.15 -31.87 10.09
CA GLN A 587 9.23 -32.80 9.81
C GLN A 587 9.63 -33.59 11.07
N ALA A 588 9.72 -32.91 12.21
CA ALA A 588 9.97 -33.54 13.50
C ALA A 588 8.82 -34.47 13.93
N LEU A 589 7.56 -34.05 13.74
CA LEU A 589 6.39 -34.85 14.08
C LEU A 589 6.33 -36.17 13.29
N ILE A 590 6.63 -36.13 11.98
CA ILE A 590 6.71 -37.35 11.16
C ILE A 590 7.83 -38.28 11.65
N LYS A 591 9.00 -37.73 12.02
CA LYS A 591 10.10 -38.52 12.59
C LYS A 591 9.71 -39.19 13.91
N VAL A 592 8.96 -38.50 14.77
CA VAL A 592 8.46 -39.05 16.03
C VAL A 592 7.51 -40.21 15.77
N GLU A 593 6.61 -40.11 14.78
CA GLU A 593 5.72 -41.22 14.42
C GLU A 593 6.50 -42.43 13.86
N LEU A 594 7.50 -42.19 13.00
CA LEU A 594 8.39 -43.26 12.53
C LEU A 594 9.17 -43.94 13.68
N HIS A 595 9.64 -43.16 14.65
CA HIS A 595 10.28 -43.68 15.85
C HIS A 595 9.33 -44.60 16.63
N ARG A 596 8.09 -44.15 16.88
CA ARG A 596 7.06 -44.95 17.57
C ARG A 596 6.80 -46.27 16.86
N ARG A 597 6.73 -46.28 15.53
CA ARG A 597 6.53 -47.52 14.76
C ARG A 597 7.69 -48.50 14.88
N THR A 598 8.90 -47.98 14.99
CA THR A 598 10.12 -48.80 15.11
C THR A 598 10.31 -49.33 16.54
N HIS A 599 9.99 -48.55 17.57
CA HIS A 599 10.32 -48.86 18.97
C HIS A 599 9.10 -49.21 19.84
N GLY A 600 7.88 -49.05 19.31
CA GLY A 600 6.62 -49.34 20.00
C GLY A 600 6.08 -48.19 20.86
N THR A 601 6.92 -47.23 21.25
CA THR A 601 6.54 -46.08 22.10
C THR A 601 7.01 -44.76 21.50
N TYR A 602 6.31 -43.66 21.82
CA TYR A 602 6.82 -42.33 21.51
C TYR A 602 8.07 -42.04 22.36
N PRO A 603 9.06 -41.32 21.80
CA PRO A 603 10.26 -40.96 22.55
C PRO A 603 9.91 -39.99 23.69
N GLU A 604 10.60 -40.08 24.82
CA GLU A 604 10.41 -39.11 25.92
C GLU A 604 10.98 -37.73 25.56
N GLN A 605 12.05 -37.71 24.77
CA GLN A 605 12.70 -36.50 24.27
C GLN A 605 13.02 -36.68 22.78
N LEU A 606 12.92 -35.59 22.02
CA LEU A 606 13.27 -35.61 20.61
C LEU A 606 14.79 -35.58 20.45
N GLU A 607 15.38 -36.58 19.81
CA GLU A 607 16.80 -36.57 19.45
C GLU A 607 17.06 -35.59 18.30
N ASN A 608 18.02 -34.68 18.46
CA ASN A 608 18.39 -33.66 17.47
C ASN A 608 17.17 -32.88 16.92
N PRO A 609 16.41 -32.20 17.78
CA PRO A 609 15.28 -31.39 17.36
C PRO A 609 15.74 -30.29 16.40
N PRO A 610 14.91 -29.93 15.39
CA PRO A 610 15.23 -28.79 14.54
C PRO A 610 15.35 -27.51 15.36
N THR A 611 16.17 -26.59 14.89
CA THR A 611 16.33 -25.26 15.49
C THR A 611 15.08 -24.42 15.21
N ASP A 612 14.53 -23.80 16.25
CA ASP A 612 13.45 -22.84 16.16
C ASP A 612 13.93 -21.56 15.44
N PRO A 613 13.26 -21.11 14.36
CA PRO A 613 13.67 -19.94 13.60
C PRO A 613 13.49 -18.60 14.32
N PHE A 614 12.77 -18.53 15.45
CA PHE A 614 12.52 -17.29 16.18
C PHE A 614 13.54 -17.03 17.29
N ASN A 615 13.92 -18.05 18.06
CA ASN A 615 14.83 -17.89 19.20
C ASN A 615 16.17 -18.64 19.05
N GLY A 616 16.34 -19.46 18.01
CA GLY A 616 17.56 -20.25 17.77
C GLY A 616 17.75 -21.44 18.71
N GLU A 617 16.80 -21.72 19.60
CA GLU A 617 16.83 -22.87 20.50
C GLU A 617 16.27 -24.13 19.81
N PRO A 618 16.54 -25.33 20.33
CA PRO A 618 15.79 -26.54 20.01
C PRO A 618 14.27 -26.35 20.03
N MET A 619 13.56 -26.83 18.99
CA MET A 619 12.10 -26.89 19.02
C MET A 619 11.60 -27.73 20.20
N ARG A 620 10.45 -27.33 20.74
CA ARG A 620 9.85 -27.98 21.91
C ARG A 620 9.04 -29.19 21.49
N TYR A 621 9.00 -30.19 22.35
CA TYR A 621 8.34 -31.47 22.11
C TYR A 621 7.51 -31.89 23.32
N ARG A 622 6.33 -32.49 23.07
CA ARG A 622 5.47 -33.06 24.11
C ARG A 622 4.71 -34.25 23.57
N HIS A 623 4.66 -35.31 24.37
CA HIS A 623 3.73 -36.42 24.25
C HIS A 623 2.91 -36.52 25.54
N GLY A 624 1.59 -36.62 25.43
CA GLY A 624 0.64 -36.57 26.55
C GLY A 624 -0.43 -35.52 26.32
N ASP A 625 -0.88 -34.86 27.38
CA ASP A 625 -1.94 -33.84 27.27
C ASP A 625 -1.48 -32.61 26.49
N CYS A 626 -2.14 -32.38 25.36
CA CYS A 626 -1.90 -31.27 24.45
C CYS A 626 -3.17 -30.41 24.34
N ARG A 627 -2.98 -29.09 24.23
CA ARG A 627 -4.07 -28.13 24.03
C ARG A 627 -4.31 -27.95 22.53
N PHE A 628 -5.54 -28.15 22.06
CA PHE A 628 -5.87 -27.98 20.65
C PHE A 628 -7.26 -27.42 20.39
N LYS A 629 -7.41 -26.71 19.27
CA LYS A 629 -8.71 -26.21 18.82
C LYS A 629 -9.39 -27.28 17.99
N VAL A 630 -10.55 -27.73 18.43
CA VAL A 630 -11.45 -28.60 17.67
C VAL A 630 -12.45 -27.72 16.94
N ARG A 631 -12.49 -27.86 15.61
CA ARG A 631 -13.40 -27.13 14.74
C ARG A 631 -14.59 -28.02 14.35
N SER A 632 -15.80 -27.64 14.73
CA SER A 632 -17.04 -28.30 14.35
C SER A 632 -17.77 -27.51 13.26
N ALA A 633 -18.35 -28.23 12.31
CA ALA A 633 -19.33 -27.67 11.38
C ALA A 633 -20.71 -27.61 12.06
N GLU A 634 -21.33 -26.45 12.06
CA GLU A 634 -22.69 -26.24 12.55
C GLU A 634 -23.57 -25.62 11.48
N TRP A 635 -24.81 -26.06 11.37
CA TRP A 635 -25.77 -25.46 10.44
C TRP A 635 -26.30 -24.15 10.99
N ASN A 636 -26.20 -23.07 10.21
CA ASN A 636 -26.81 -21.78 10.53
C ASN A 636 -28.10 -21.61 9.73
N GLU A 637 -29.24 -21.83 10.39
CA GLU A 637 -30.57 -21.73 9.76
C GLU A 637 -30.83 -20.36 9.14
N LYS A 638 -30.38 -19.26 9.77
CA LYS A 638 -30.63 -17.89 9.27
C LYS A 638 -29.87 -17.58 7.99
N GLY A 639 -28.68 -18.16 7.85
CA GLY A 639 -27.82 -17.97 6.67
C GLY A 639 -27.97 -19.07 5.63
N GLN A 640 -28.72 -20.15 5.93
CA GLN A 640 -28.77 -21.39 5.15
C GLN A 640 -27.38 -21.91 4.77
N GLN A 641 -26.44 -21.80 5.70
CA GLN A 641 -25.02 -22.07 5.46
C GLN A 641 -24.40 -22.81 6.65
N TRP A 642 -23.40 -23.63 6.36
CA TRP A 642 -22.53 -24.18 7.39
C TRP A 642 -21.63 -23.08 7.95
N ARG A 643 -21.45 -23.05 9.27
CA ARG A 643 -20.48 -22.20 9.97
C ARG A 643 -19.47 -23.06 10.73
N ILE A 644 -18.28 -22.52 10.97
CA ILE A 644 -17.26 -23.19 11.77
C ILE A 644 -17.33 -22.62 13.19
N VAL A 645 -17.55 -23.50 14.16
CA VAL A 645 -17.39 -23.19 15.58
C VAL A 645 -16.10 -23.84 16.06
N SER A 646 -15.31 -23.10 16.84
CA SER A 646 -14.04 -23.58 17.37
C SER A 646 -14.12 -23.65 18.89
N GLN A 647 -13.73 -24.78 19.46
CA GLN A 647 -13.61 -24.97 20.90
C GLN A 647 -12.20 -25.43 21.24
N THR A 648 -11.58 -24.83 22.23
CA THR A 648 -10.30 -25.30 22.77
C THR A 648 -10.57 -26.52 23.65
N LYS A 649 -9.85 -27.61 23.42
CA LYS A 649 -9.87 -28.84 24.22
C LYS A 649 -8.45 -29.21 24.66
N VAL A 650 -8.36 -29.98 25.73
CA VAL A 650 -7.13 -30.65 26.17
C VAL A 650 -7.37 -32.15 26.05
N GLY A 651 -6.40 -32.88 25.51
CA GLY A 651 -6.47 -34.33 25.39
C GLY A 651 -5.15 -34.93 24.91
N PRO A 652 -5.04 -36.27 24.82
CA PRO A 652 -3.79 -36.93 24.48
C PRO A 652 -3.37 -36.60 23.04
N GLY A 653 -2.09 -36.28 22.88
CA GLY A 653 -1.52 -35.84 21.62
C GLY A 653 0.00 -35.92 21.62
N VAL A 654 0.56 -35.73 20.44
CA VAL A 654 1.98 -35.50 20.21
C VAL A 654 2.11 -34.17 19.50
N GLN A 655 2.89 -33.25 20.05
CA GLN A 655 3.13 -31.93 19.44
C GLN A 655 4.62 -31.59 19.40
N VAL A 656 5.00 -30.89 18.34
CA VAL A 656 6.26 -30.17 18.21
C VAL A 656 5.91 -28.72 17.94
N TRP A 657 6.53 -27.78 18.65
CA TRP A 657 6.21 -26.36 18.50
C TRP A 657 7.41 -25.43 18.63
N SER A 658 7.24 -24.26 18.03
CA SER A 658 8.05 -23.07 18.16
C SER A 658 7.34 -22.06 19.05
N VAL A 659 8.12 -21.28 19.80
CA VAL A 659 7.62 -20.21 20.70
C VAL A 659 7.06 -19.00 19.96
N GLY A 660 7.15 -18.98 18.63
CA GLY A 660 6.60 -17.88 17.84
C GLY A 660 7.30 -16.53 18.02
N PRO A 661 6.74 -15.47 17.42
CA PRO A 661 7.37 -14.16 17.35
C PRO A 661 7.40 -13.35 18.66
N ASP A 662 6.52 -13.61 19.63
CA ASP A 662 6.55 -12.92 20.93
C ASP A 662 7.61 -13.48 21.90
N LEU A 663 8.24 -14.60 21.53
CA LEU A 663 9.28 -15.33 22.27
C LEU A 663 8.80 -15.89 23.62
N ILE A 664 7.49 -16.00 23.83
CA ILE A 664 6.87 -16.46 25.07
C ILE A 664 6.20 -17.80 24.80
N ASP A 665 6.62 -18.84 25.53
CA ASP A 665 6.00 -20.16 25.41
C ASP A 665 4.66 -20.20 26.17
N ASP A 666 3.58 -19.95 25.45
CA ASP A 666 2.22 -20.01 25.98
C ASP A 666 1.77 -21.44 26.27
N ASP A 667 2.27 -22.43 25.53
CA ASP A 667 1.98 -23.84 25.76
C ASP A 667 2.71 -24.41 27.00
N LYS A 668 3.61 -23.64 27.65
CA LYS A 668 4.14 -23.94 29.00
C LYS A 668 3.17 -23.60 30.12
N ILE A 669 2.23 -22.67 29.88
CA ILE A 669 1.32 -22.13 30.90
C ILE A 669 0.22 -23.15 31.20
N ASN A 670 -0.24 -23.15 32.45
CA ASN A 670 -1.21 -24.08 33.04
C ASN A 670 -2.31 -24.49 32.03
N LEU A 671 -2.38 -25.77 31.68
CA LEU A 671 -3.30 -26.30 30.66
C LEU A 671 -4.78 -26.01 30.98
N GLN A 672 -5.09 -25.74 32.26
CA GLN A 672 -6.42 -25.61 32.84
C GLN A 672 -6.98 -24.18 32.96
N GLU A 673 -6.17 -23.12 32.80
CA GLU A 673 -6.66 -21.74 32.82
C GLU A 673 -6.65 -21.17 31.38
N PRO A 674 -7.82 -21.05 30.73
CA PRO A 674 -7.91 -20.35 29.46
C PRO A 674 -7.82 -18.86 29.76
N ASP A 675 -6.64 -18.29 29.58
CA ASP A 675 -6.55 -16.83 29.43
C ASP A 675 -7.06 -16.49 28.03
N ASP A 676 -8.39 -16.48 27.85
CA ASP A 676 -9.04 -16.17 26.57
C ASP A 676 -8.69 -14.75 26.06
N GLU A 677 -8.10 -13.92 26.92
CA GLU A 677 -7.60 -12.59 26.56
C GLU A 677 -6.23 -12.62 25.86
N ARG A 678 -5.36 -13.60 26.16
CA ARG A 678 -4.02 -13.70 25.55
C ARG A 678 -4.04 -14.64 24.35
N ARG A 679 -4.04 -14.05 23.15
CA ARG A 679 -4.02 -14.79 21.88
C ARG A 679 -2.63 -15.40 21.65
N SER A 680 -2.46 -16.68 21.98
CA SER A 680 -1.22 -17.40 21.70
C SER A 680 -0.78 -17.33 20.23
N ASP A 681 0.52 -17.14 20.03
CA ASP A 681 1.22 -17.07 18.76
C ASP A 681 2.21 -18.24 18.52
N ASP A 682 2.33 -19.15 19.48
CA ASP A 682 3.00 -20.45 19.33
C ASP A 682 2.60 -21.14 18.02
N ILE A 683 3.60 -21.69 17.33
CA ILE A 683 3.44 -22.34 16.03
C ILE A 683 3.74 -23.81 16.17
N ARG A 684 2.75 -24.66 15.87
CA ARG A 684 2.83 -26.09 16.16
C ARG A 684 2.35 -26.99 15.05
N ALA A 685 2.99 -28.15 14.98
CA ALA A 685 2.47 -29.34 14.33
C ALA A 685 1.94 -30.29 15.41
N LEU A 686 0.72 -30.80 15.23
CA LEU A 686 0.03 -31.64 16.22
C LEU A 686 -0.56 -32.90 15.59
N MET A 687 -0.40 -34.02 16.28
CA MET A 687 -1.15 -35.25 16.06
C MET A 687 -1.97 -35.58 17.30
N ARG A 688 -3.30 -35.54 17.19
CA ARG A 688 -4.21 -35.99 18.26
C ARG A 688 -4.23 -37.50 18.34
N LEU A 689 -4.14 -38.05 19.56
CA LEU A 689 -4.27 -39.47 19.80
C LEU A 689 -5.74 -39.78 20.13
N LYS A 690 -6.28 -40.87 19.58
CA LYS A 690 -7.59 -41.37 20.01
C LYS A 690 -7.42 -41.92 21.42
N THR A 691 -8.24 -41.46 22.37
CA THR A 691 -8.44 -42.18 23.62
C THR A 691 -9.00 -43.55 23.27
N GLU A 692 -8.32 -44.62 23.69
CA GLU A 692 -8.89 -45.96 23.61
C GLU A 692 -10.25 -45.93 24.30
N GLU A 693 -11.32 -46.22 23.55
CA GLU A 693 -12.57 -46.63 24.17
C GLU A 693 -12.24 -47.86 25.00
N VAL A 694 -12.25 -47.68 26.32
CA VAL A 694 -12.17 -48.75 27.29
C VAL A 694 -13.23 -49.77 26.89
N LYS A 695 -12.78 -50.91 26.36
CA LYS A 695 -13.60 -52.10 26.19
C LYS A 695 -14.11 -52.51 27.57
N ILE A 696 -15.32 -52.10 27.92
CA ILE A 696 -16.11 -52.81 28.91
C ILE A 696 -16.79 -53.93 28.12
N GLY A 697 -16.15 -55.10 28.08
CA GLY A 697 -16.84 -56.33 27.67
C GLY A 697 -17.47 -57.01 28.89
N PRO A 698 -18.17 -58.13 28.70
CA PRO A 698 -18.97 -58.55 27.55
C PRO A 698 -20.42 -58.03 27.60
#